data_AF-A0AAN4PNY8-F1
#
_entry.id   AF-A0AAN4PNY8-F1
#
_cell.length_a   1.000
_cell.length_b   1.000
_cell.length_c   1.000
_cell.angle_alpha   90.00
_cell.angle_beta   90.00
_cell.angle_gamma   90.00
#
_symmetry.space_group_name_H-M   'P 1'
#
loop_
_entity.id
_entity.type
_entity.pdbx_description
1 polymer ?
#
loop_
_entity_poly.entity_id
_entity_poly.type
_entity_poly.pdbx_seq_one_letter_code
_entity_poly.pdbx_strand_id
1 'polypeptide(L)'
;MDITRTDPAAYVCAIHWQVAQGTSLETIEFYMSQDAGTTQQGLYMENGSGGFMSNLTFGGGNFGCVLLSRCYLGNQQFTTRHLVFVNCKTAVQIHWDWSWAMQDVVIESCQTGIVVTGGAGGPMSSGQGVGSFILVDAVIANTPTGILTSLYSTNSTALLLQNVGFYNVEKAIMAERRADPILAGGNEVLIDAWGFGLYAQDADVQFAQQKVLPAMQRAKELISSISYNKGTFNFFTRRRPQYADIGHSQVFDVRAYGAKGDGVTDDTIILNSVFIVAANLSSIVYIPHGVYKVTDTLKIPKGSRIVGQAWSQIMATGPKFQDADHPHVAVQVGHEGEIGIVEIQDLLFTVSGPTAGAVLVEWNIHESSQGSAGLWDSHFRVGGAKGSHLQASECPKKQFPLIKQNCIAASLLLRITSSASAYLENVWAWTADHDLDVKSQDQLDVFSARGILVESLGPTWMYGTASEHNVLYQYQLSGAQKIVMGMIQTETPYFQPLPAAPEPFKPGLFPNDPDFTNCGDNIAGCAMAWAVRIIDSSTIYMLGSGLYSWFAFYTQDCLETGNCQERGFYVEQSTNTWVYNLVTKGITESISPTGETPLYARDVRNGYTSSLLAWLHTGTGAIGKRKFPGFYLWDDEQDQDVLSGVSSTCKASLTRLVECHDQVYMLRALQWRGSMHNDTLTDLMCDKTCGQSLQAWLESVSVDCAREHDHVVLSEPGGIVWAGWNETCVKDPNTGKYCGDAIDEFTVVQSISDMPQGELCSYCYITRYKMMQATPYSIYDKSYQSDLEFMHSKCGLSGPRNILPPLQEFPDPYKNNLTFCISETTYTADPGDTCDLIARKYSVSSASLYMGNPNLHDCRNIPAGTELCIPLSCNPTYTLKDNDTCISVEASLGLPYSAGTTLRKFNPWLLNDCSNLHVASNEVYGHVLCGAPQGGTATGDAPPPGVTSLPQTGGYTETAPPTNATVAKGTTFRCGKCTASSTSMETA
;
A
#
# COMPACT_ATOMS: atom_id res chain seq x y z
N MET A 1 -10.24 -34.58 -4.35
CA MET A 1 -11.22 -35.21 -3.45
C MET A 1 -12.14 -36.11 -4.27
N ASP A 2 -12.28 -37.37 -3.90
CA ASP A 2 -13.11 -38.34 -4.64
C ASP A 2 -14.19 -38.90 -3.72
N ILE A 3 -15.45 -38.58 -4.03
CA ILE A 3 -16.63 -39.09 -3.32
C ILE A 3 -17.47 -40.02 -4.20
N THR A 4 -16.98 -40.43 -5.37
CA THR A 4 -17.71 -41.28 -6.35
C THR A 4 -18.19 -42.60 -5.74
N ARG A 5 -17.45 -43.17 -4.78
CA ARG A 5 -17.75 -44.46 -4.14
C ARG A 5 -18.77 -44.37 -3.00
N THR A 6 -19.17 -43.16 -2.62
CA THR A 6 -20.18 -42.96 -1.58
C THR A 6 -21.57 -43.27 -2.14
N ASP A 7 -22.53 -43.63 -1.28
CA ASP A 7 -23.90 -43.89 -1.72
C ASP A 7 -24.45 -42.66 -2.47
N PRO A 8 -24.78 -42.79 -3.76
CA PRO A 8 -25.29 -41.67 -4.55
C PRO A 8 -26.56 -41.06 -4.00
N ALA A 9 -27.34 -41.74 -3.14
CA ALA A 9 -28.57 -41.21 -2.55
C ALA A 9 -28.39 -40.60 -1.14
N ALA A 10 -27.18 -40.63 -0.57
CA ALA A 10 -26.93 -40.31 0.83
C ALA A 10 -26.60 -38.82 1.11
N TYR A 11 -26.69 -37.92 0.13
CA TYR A 11 -26.39 -36.48 0.29
C TYR A 11 -25.00 -36.21 0.87
N VAL A 12 -23.98 -36.85 0.30
CA VAL A 12 -22.59 -36.67 0.75
C VAL A 12 -21.98 -35.42 0.12
N CYS A 13 -21.40 -34.56 0.95
CA CYS A 13 -20.61 -33.41 0.51
C CYS A 13 -19.12 -33.62 0.79
N ALA A 14 -18.24 -33.21 -0.14
CA ALA A 14 -16.81 -33.35 0.03
C ALA A 14 -16.23 -32.31 1.03
N ILE A 15 -16.67 -31.05 0.97
CA ILE A 15 -16.22 -29.99 1.89
C ILE A 15 -17.41 -29.20 2.44
N HIS A 16 -17.50 -29.11 3.77
CA HIS A 16 -18.28 -28.08 4.45
C HIS A 16 -17.38 -26.85 4.69
N TRP A 17 -17.67 -25.73 4.01
CA TRP A 17 -16.84 -24.53 3.96
C TRP A 17 -17.53 -23.30 4.55
N GLN A 18 -17.90 -23.38 5.83
CA GLN A 18 -18.47 -22.27 6.60
C GLN A 18 -17.34 -21.43 7.21
N VAL A 19 -16.91 -20.38 6.51
CA VAL A 19 -15.68 -19.62 6.83
C VAL A 19 -15.85 -18.10 6.72
N ALA A 20 -14.83 -17.37 7.19
CA ALA A 20 -14.70 -15.91 7.12
C ALA A 20 -13.44 -15.48 6.32
N GLN A 21 -12.98 -14.24 6.48
CA GLN A 21 -11.77 -13.70 5.84
C GLN A 21 -10.49 -14.49 6.21
N GLY A 22 -9.42 -14.31 5.43
CA GLY A 22 -8.14 -15.01 5.65
C GLY A 22 -8.20 -16.52 5.37
N THR A 23 -9.12 -16.94 4.49
CA THR A 23 -9.31 -18.35 4.12
C THR A 23 -9.30 -18.53 2.61
N SER A 24 -8.70 -19.62 2.14
CA SER A 24 -8.63 -19.98 0.72
C SER A 24 -8.93 -21.48 0.49
N LEU A 25 -9.58 -21.78 -0.64
CA LEU A 25 -9.52 -23.11 -1.26
C LEU A 25 -8.81 -22.98 -2.59
N GLU A 26 -7.76 -23.78 -2.79
CA GLU A 26 -6.95 -23.71 -4.00
C GLU A 26 -6.55 -25.09 -4.53
N THR A 27 -6.57 -25.24 -5.85
CA THR A 27 -6.06 -26.42 -6.57
C THR A 27 -6.69 -27.73 -6.08
N ILE A 28 -8.02 -27.76 -6.03
CA ILE A 28 -8.80 -28.93 -5.62
C ILE A 28 -9.62 -29.45 -6.80
N GLU A 29 -9.47 -30.73 -7.09
CA GLU A 29 -10.32 -31.44 -8.04
C GLU A 29 -11.36 -32.28 -7.29
N PHE A 30 -12.63 -32.16 -7.64
CA PHE A 30 -13.74 -32.89 -7.03
C PHE A 30 -14.27 -33.93 -8.01
N TYR A 31 -14.22 -35.20 -7.62
CA TYR A 31 -14.75 -36.32 -8.41
C TYR A 31 -16.03 -36.85 -7.74
N MET A 32 -17.13 -36.82 -8.50
CA MET A 32 -18.47 -37.21 -8.05
C MET A 32 -19.15 -38.12 -9.08
N SER A 33 -20.08 -38.97 -8.61
CA SER A 33 -20.84 -39.88 -9.48
C SER A 33 -21.66 -39.10 -10.52
N GLN A 34 -21.70 -39.60 -11.75
CA GLN A 34 -22.49 -39.03 -12.86
C GLN A 34 -23.87 -39.71 -13.01
N ASP A 35 -24.23 -40.60 -12.08
CA ASP A 35 -25.50 -41.31 -12.13
C ASP A 35 -26.69 -40.34 -12.05
N ALA A 36 -27.74 -40.56 -12.85
CA ALA A 36 -28.88 -39.64 -12.95
C ALA A 36 -29.61 -39.35 -11.60
N GLY A 37 -29.50 -40.27 -10.64
CA GLY A 37 -30.09 -40.16 -9.29
C GLY A 37 -29.12 -39.75 -8.19
N THR A 38 -27.88 -39.35 -8.52
CA THR A 38 -26.92 -38.95 -7.49
C THR A 38 -27.38 -37.69 -6.75
N THR A 39 -26.90 -37.53 -5.51
CA THR A 39 -27.13 -36.42 -4.57
C THR A 39 -25.80 -35.89 -4.02
N GLN A 40 -24.67 -36.42 -4.50
CA GLN A 40 -23.32 -36.06 -4.08
C GLN A 40 -22.96 -34.62 -4.47
N GLN A 41 -22.27 -33.93 -3.56
CA GLN A 41 -21.95 -32.51 -3.51
C GLN A 41 -20.43 -32.25 -3.43
N GLY A 42 -19.94 -31.26 -4.19
CA GLY A 42 -18.56 -30.79 -4.05
C GLY A 42 -18.35 -29.95 -2.78
N LEU A 43 -19.10 -28.85 -2.65
CA LEU A 43 -18.91 -27.86 -1.58
C LEU A 43 -20.25 -27.38 -0.99
N TYR A 44 -20.31 -27.23 0.33
CA TYR A 44 -21.47 -26.77 1.12
C TYR A 44 -21.09 -25.55 2.00
N MET A 45 -21.79 -24.41 1.92
CA MET A 45 -21.54 -23.16 2.68
C MET A 45 -22.83 -22.41 3.06
N GLU A 46 -23.38 -22.62 4.24
CA GLU A 46 -24.66 -22.05 4.68
C GLU A 46 -24.65 -20.58 5.07
N ASN A 47 -23.55 -20.09 5.61
CA ASN A 47 -23.31 -18.71 6.00
C ASN A 47 -21.79 -18.47 6.10
N GLY A 48 -21.41 -17.21 6.32
CA GLY A 48 -20.04 -16.79 6.58
C GLY A 48 -19.84 -15.31 6.24
N SER A 49 -18.60 -14.84 6.37
CA SER A 49 -18.13 -13.53 5.87
C SER A 49 -16.79 -13.71 5.16
N GLY A 50 -16.82 -14.52 4.09
CA GLY A 50 -15.65 -14.92 3.33
C GLY A 50 -15.09 -13.78 2.47
N GLY A 51 -14.00 -13.99 1.74
CA GLY A 51 -13.18 -15.18 1.59
C GLY A 51 -12.80 -15.36 0.11
N PHE A 52 -11.79 -16.19 -0.16
CA PHE A 52 -11.26 -16.40 -1.51
C PHE A 52 -11.29 -17.89 -1.92
N MET A 53 -11.56 -18.17 -3.20
CA MET A 53 -11.40 -19.51 -3.78
C MET A 53 -10.77 -19.37 -5.17
N SER A 54 -9.79 -20.22 -5.48
CA SER A 54 -9.23 -20.26 -6.82
C SER A 54 -8.92 -21.66 -7.32
N ASN A 55 -8.95 -21.83 -8.64
CA ASN A 55 -8.42 -23.03 -9.31
C ASN A 55 -9.08 -24.33 -8.83
N LEU A 56 -10.41 -24.39 -8.90
CA LEU A 56 -11.19 -25.56 -8.49
C LEU A 56 -11.83 -26.21 -9.72
N THR A 57 -11.72 -27.54 -9.80
CA THR A 57 -12.31 -28.33 -10.90
C THR A 57 -13.33 -29.31 -10.34
N PHE A 58 -14.53 -29.31 -10.89
CA PHE A 58 -15.63 -30.17 -10.45
C PHE A 58 -16.05 -31.10 -11.60
N GLY A 59 -15.92 -32.41 -11.38
CA GLY A 59 -16.26 -33.44 -12.35
C GLY A 59 -17.39 -34.34 -11.87
N GLY A 60 -18.49 -34.37 -12.63
CA GLY A 60 -19.67 -35.18 -12.33
C GLY A 60 -20.52 -34.61 -11.19
N GLY A 61 -21.26 -35.50 -10.52
CA GLY A 61 -22.20 -35.14 -9.47
C GLY A 61 -23.58 -34.78 -10.00
N ASN A 62 -24.56 -34.75 -9.10
CA ASN A 62 -25.88 -34.19 -9.39
C ASN A 62 -25.69 -32.73 -9.83
N PHE A 63 -24.60 -32.14 -9.37
CA PHE A 63 -24.09 -30.81 -9.62
C PHE A 63 -22.56 -30.88 -9.32
N GLY A 64 -21.79 -29.96 -9.88
CA GLY A 64 -20.36 -29.83 -9.59
C GLY A 64 -20.17 -29.12 -8.25
N CYS A 65 -20.99 -28.10 -8.03
CA CYS A 65 -21.31 -27.50 -6.75
C CYS A 65 -22.86 -27.55 -6.59
N VAL A 66 -23.40 -28.36 -5.65
CA VAL A 66 -24.83 -28.80 -5.67
C VAL A 66 -25.71 -28.30 -4.56
N LEU A 67 -26.51 -27.25 -4.76
CA LEU A 67 -27.80 -27.13 -4.05
C LEU A 67 -28.86 -28.02 -4.76
N LEU A 68 -29.10 -29.28 -4.35
CA LEU A 68 -30.46 -29.86 -4.49
C LEU A 68 -30.96 -30.14 -3.10
N SER A 69 -31.98 -29.39 -2.70
CA SER A 69 -32.60 -29.38 -1.38
C SER A 69 -31.69 -28.91 -0.22
N ARG A 70 -30.36 -29.10 -0.23
CA ARG A 70 -29.45 -28.66 0.86
C ARG A 70 -27.97 -28.53 0.43
N CYS A 71 -27.55 -27.36 -0.03
CA CYS A 71 -26.13 -26.99 -0.20
C CYS A 71 -25.85 -25.51 -0.41
N TYR A 72 -26.47 -24.67 0.40
CA TYR A 72 -26.28 -23.24 0.50
C TYR A 72 -24.89 -22.76 0.03
N LEU A 73 -24.81 -21.81 -0.91
CA LEU A 73 -23.75 -20.80 -0.93
C LEU A 73 -24.44 -19.56 -0.38
N GLY A 74 -24.10 -19.32 0.86
CA GLY A 74 -24.68 -18.34 1.74
C GLY A 74 -23.53 -17.61 2.39
N ASN A 75 -23.30 -16.36 2.01
CA ASN A 75 -22.20 -15.61 2.60
C ASN A 75 -22.47 -14.12 2.43
N GLN A 76 -21.98 -13.31 3.35
CA GLN A 76 -22.07 -11.85 3.18
C GLN A 76 -21.43 -11.42 1.85
N GLN A 77 -20.19 -11.87 1.63
CA GLN A 77 -19.48 -11.64 0.39
C GLN A 77 -18.48 -12.76 0.08
N PHE A 78 -18.09 -12.88 -1.19
CA PHE A 78 -17.05 -13.82 -1.60
C PHE A 78 -16.43 -13.44 -2.95
N THR A 79 -15.14 -13.76 -3.13
CA THR A 79 -14.46 -13.71 -4.42
C THR A 79 -14.05 -15.11 -4.86
N THR A 80 -14.51 -15.55 -6.02
CA THR A 80 -14.18 -16.87 -6.57
C THR A 80 -13.61 -16.76 -7.98
N ARG A 81 -12.48 -17.40 -8.24
CA ARG A 81 -11.74 -17.26 -9.51
C ARG A 81 -11.33 -18.60 -10.11
N HIS A 82 -11.30 -18.74 -11.43
CA HIS A 82 -10.84 -19.97 -12.10
C HIS A 82 -11.58 -21.23 -11.63
N LEU A 83 -12.89 -21.27 -11.86
CA LEU A 83 -13.73 -22.43 -11.53
C LEU A 83 -14.11 -23.19 -12.81
N VAL A 84 -13.84 -24.50 -12.83
CA VAL A 84 -14.12 -25.37 -13.98
C VAL A 84 -15.15 -26.43 -13.58
N PHE A 85 -16.25 -26.51 -14.32
CA PHE A 85 -17.34 -27.47 -14.08
C PHE A 85 -17.56 -28.34 -15.31
N VAL A 86 -17.48 -29.66 -15.15
CA VAL A 86 -17.59 -30.61 -16.27
C VAL A 86 -18.57 -31.73 -15.92
N ASN A 87 -19.51 -32.02 -16.83
CA ASN A 87 -20.49 -33.12 -16.71
C ASN A 87 -21.34 -33.07 -15.43
N CYS A 88 -21.63 -31.86 -14.96
CA CYS A 88 -22.44 -31.64 -13.76
C CYS A 88 -23.91 -31.47 -14.14
N LYS A 89 -24.87 -32.00 -13.37
CA LYS A 89 -26.28 -31.69 -13.71
C LYS A 89 -26.69 -30.25 -13.38
N THR A 90 -26.05 -29.60 -12.42
CA THR A 90 -26.00 -28.13 -12.33
C THR A 90 -24.57 -27.72 -11.99
N ALA A 91 -24.04 -26.61 -12.50
CA ALA A 91 -22.65 -26.26 -12.19
C ALA A 91 -22.56 -25.58 -10.81
N VAL A 92 -23.33 -24.50 -10.64
CA VAL A 92 -23.33 -23.64 -9.46
C VAL A 92 -24.76 -23.23 -9.12
N GLN A 93 -25.06 -23.10 -7.83
CA GLN A 93 -26.25 -22.42 -7.37
C GLN A 93 -25.92 -21.44 -6.24
N ILE A 94 -26.52 -20.25 -6.26
CA ILE A 94 -26.36 -19.21 -5.23
C ILE A 94 -27.72 -19.05 -4.52
N HIS A 95 -27.70 -19.11 -3.18
CA HIS A 95 -28.93 -19.10 -2.36
C HIS A 95 -29.14 -17.75 -1.65
N TRP A 96 -28.10 -17.24 -1.01
CA TRP A 96 -28.14 -15.89 -0.44
C TRP A 96 -26.75 -15.27 -0.45
N ASP A 97 -26.71 -13.97 -0.69
CA ASP A 97 -25.50 -13.18 -0.52
C ASP A 97 -25.87 -11.71 -0.26
N TRP A 98 -24.89 -10.90 0.12
CA TRP A 98 -25.02 -9.47 -0.11
C TRP A 98 -24.32 -9.08 -1.40
N SER A 99 -23.12 -9.62 -1.64
CA SER A 99 -22.36 -9.34 -2.86
C SER A 99 -21.39 -10.48 -3.20
N TRP A 100 -21.43 -11.04 -4.41
CA TRP A 100 -20.50 -12.08 -4.85
C TRP A 100 -19.85 -11.74 -6.19
N ALA A 101 -18.51 -11.79 -6.25
CA ALA A 101 -17.74 -11.63 -7.48
C ALA A 101 -17.16 -12.97 -7.94
N MET A 102 -17.58 -13.40 -9.13
CA MET A 102 -17.13 -14.64 -9.74
C MET A 102 -16.44 -14.33 -11.06
N GLN A 103 -15.17 -14.73 -11.18
CA GLN A 103 -14.31 -14.40 -12.31
C GLN A 103 -13.69 -15.65 -12.93
N ASP A 104 -13.48 -15.66 -14.25
CA ASP A 104 -12.76 -16.74 -14.94
C ASP A 104 -13.44 -18.11 -14.70
N VAL A 105 -14.66 -18.27 -15.22
CA VAL A 105 -15.45 -19.49 -15.00
C VAL A 105 -15.71 -20.23 -16.28
N VAL A 106 -15.47 -21.54 -16.26
CA VAL A 106 -15.68 -22.44 -17.40
C VAL A 106 -16.69 -23.51 -17.01
N ILE A 107 -17.82 -23.55 -17.70
CA ILE A 107 -18.86 -24.56 -17.51
C ILE A 107 -19.01 -25.33 -18.82
N GLU A 108 -18.82 -26.65 -18.77
CA GLU A 108 -18.89 -27.51 -19.94
C GLU A 108 -19.75 -28.74 -19.71
N SER A 109 -20.60 -29.06 -20.70
CA SER A 109 -21.40 -30.29 -20.74
C SER A 109 -22.27 -30.51 -19.50
N CYS A 110 -22.76 -29.43 -18.91
CA CYS A 110 -23.63 -29.48 -17.75
C CYS A 110 -25.12 -29.49 -18.18
N GLN A 111 -26.03 -30.00 -17.34
CA GLN A 111 -27.47 -29.89 -17.66
C GLN A 111 -28.00 -28.46 -17.43
N THR A 112 -27.52 -27.79 -16.38
CA THR A 112 -27.75 -26.37 -16.10
C THR A 112 -26.43 -25.74 -15.65
N GLY A 113 -26.12 -24.52 -16.08
CA GLY A 113 -24.91 -23.83 -15.64
C GLY A 113 -25.08 -23.23 -14.25
N ILE A 114 -25.51 -21.96 -14.18
CA ILE A 114 -25.64 -21.21 -12.94
C ILE A 114 -27.12 -21.06 -12.58
N VAL A 115 -27.47 -21.36 -11.33
CA VAL A 115 -28.81 -21.17 -10.78
C VAL A 115 -28.79 -20.05 -9.74
N VAL A 116 -29.56 -18.99 -9.96
CA VAL A 116 -29.67 -17.84 -9.04
C VAL A 116 -31.07 -17.79 -8.45
N THR A 117 -31.21 -18.25 -7.21
CA THR A 117 -32.50 -18.46 -6.54
C THR A 117 -32.65 -17.62 -5.29
N GLY A 118 -33.77 -16.91 -5.15
CA GLY A 118 -34.09 -16.10 -3.98
C GLY A 118 -33.79 -14.62 -4.20
N GLY A 119 -34.84 -13.80 -4.33
CA GLY A 119 -34.69 -12.34 -4.38
C GLY A 119 -34.80 -11.74 -2.98
N ALA A 120 -34.09 -10.65 -2.73
CA ALA A 120 -34.17 -9.94 -1.45
C ALA A 120 -35.54 -9.26 -1.19
N GLY A 121 -36.45 -9.29 -2.15
CA GLY A 121 -37.87 -8.93 -1.99
C GLY A 121 -38.19 -7.44 -2.12
N GLY A 122 -37.26 -6.64 -2.65
CA GLY A 122 -37.43 -5.20 -2.89
C GLY A 122 -37.18 -4.32 -1.66
N PRO A 123 -37.45 -3.00 -1.75
CA PRO A 123 -37.04 -1.99 -0.76
C PRO A 123 -37.62 -2.15 0.65
N MET A 124 -38.73 -2.88 0.79
CA MET A 124 -39.48 -3.07 2.04
C MET A 124 -39.37 -4.49 2.62
N SER A 125 -38.55 -5.35 2.03
CA SER A 125 -38.37 -6.73 2.46
C SER A 125 -37.15 -6.89 3.36
N SER A 126 -37.28 -7.65 4.44
CA SER A 126 -36.16 -8.08 5.30
C SER A 126 -35.59 -9.45 4.88
N GLY A 127 -36.03 -9.99 3.74
CA GLY A 127 -35.58 -11.29 3.24
C GLY A 127 -34.09 -11.28 2.86
N GLN A 128 -33.32 -12.21 3.40
CA GLN A 128 -31.92 -12.45 3.05
C GLN A 128 -31.84 -13.47 1.89
N GLY A 129 -32.14 -13.00 0.68
CA GLY A 129 -31.92 -13.75 -0.57
C GLY A 129 -30.57 -13.39 -1.20
N VAL A 130 -30.36 -13.70 -2.48
CA VAL A 130 -29.21 -13.21 -3.25
C VAL A 130 -29.35 -11.70 -3.40
N GLY A 131 -28.45 -10.92 -2.84
CA GLY A 131 -28.42 -9.46 -2.86
C GLY A 131 -27.80 -8.91 -4.14
N SER A 132 -26.65 -9.44 -4.56
CA SER A 132 -25.93 -8.92 -5.72
C SER A 132 -24.87 -9.88 -6.25
N PHE A 133 -24.91 -10.21 -7.54
CA PHE A 133 -23.97 -11.15 -8.17
C PHE A 133 -23.37 -10.59 -9.45
N ILE A 134 -22.05 -10.66 -9.58
CA ILE A 134 -21.32 -10.34 -10.82
C ILE A 134 -20.55 -11.55 -11.33
N LEU A 135 -20.75 -11.89 -12.60
CA LEU A 135 -19.98 -12.88 -13.34
C LEU A 135 -19.13 -12.18 -14.40
N VAL A 136 -17.80 -12.27 -14.25
CA VAL A 136 -16.82 -11.63 -15.12
C VAL A 136 -15.98 -12.70 -15.82
N ASP A 137 -15.75 -12.56 -17.13
CA ASP A 137 -14.86 -13.44 -17.90
C ASP A 137 -15.26 -14.91 -17.79
N ALA A 138 -16.38 -15.31 -18.41
CA ALA A 138 -16.88 -16.69 -18.29
C ALA A 138 -17.24 -17.32 -19.65
N VAL A 139 -17.13 -18.65 -19.71
CA VAL A 139 -17.55 -19.49 -20.84
C VAL A 139 -18.52 -20.55 -20.36
N ILE A 140 -19.68 -20.63 -21.00
CA ILE A 140 -20.67 -21.69 -20.77
C ILE A 140 -20.90 -22.42 -22.09
N ALA A 141 -20.49 -23.68 -22.15
CA ALA A 141 -20.49 -24.49 -23.37
C ALA A 141 -21.28 -25.79 -23.24
N ASN A 142 -21.92 -26.22 -24.33
CA ASN A 142 -22.61 -27.51 -24.47
C ASN A 142 -23.59 -27.81 -23.32
N THR A 143 -24.24 -26.78 -22.82
CA THR A 143 -25.11 -26.82 -21.64
C THR A 143 -26.51 -26.39 -22.06
N PRO A 144 -27.57 -27.22 -21.94
CA PRO A 144 -28.90 -26.86 -22.44
C PRO A 144 -29.47 -25.55 -21.87
N THR A 145 -29.24 -25.29 -20.57
CA THR A 145 -29.61 -24.03 -19.92
C THR A 145 -28.39 -23.38 -19.27
N GLY A 146 -27.98 -22.21 -19.75
CA GLY A 146 -26.81 -21.51 -19.24
C GLY A 146 -27.03 -20.96 -17.83
N ILE A 147 -27.92 -19.98 -17.69
CA ILE A 147 -28.27 -19.38 -16.40
C ILE A 147 -29.77 -19.52 -16.16
N LEU A 148 -30.16 -20.08 -15.02
CA LEU A 148 -31.54 -20.11 -14.53
C LEU A 148 -31.68 -19.11 -13.38
N THR A 149 -32.58 -18.16 -13.48
CA THR A 149 -32.72 -17.10 -12.48
C THR A 149 -34.17 -16.89 -12.05
N SER A 150 -34.36 -16.64 -10.76
CA SER A 150 -35.61 -16.11 -10.20
C SER A 150 -35.65 -14.57 -10.22
N LEU A 151 -34.52 -13.92 -10.55
CA LEU A 151 -34.30 -12.47 -10.47
C LEU A 151 -34.59 -11.77 -11.81
N TYR A 152 -35.86 -11.59 -12.16
CA TYR A 152 -36.25 -11.00 -13.45
C TYR A 152 -37.32 -9.92 -13.37
N SER A 153 -37.82 -9.62 -12.18
CA SER A 153 -38.82 -8.58 -11.91
C SER A 153 -38.19 -7.29 -11.36
N THR A 154 -38.89 -6.16 -11.42
CA THR A 154 -38.40 -4.85 -10.92
C THR A 154 -38.10 -4.82 -9.43
N ASN A 155 -38.63 -5.75 -8.63
CA ASN A 155 -38.36 -5.88 -7.20
C ASN A 155 -37.24 -6.89 -6.90
N SER A 156 -36.50 -7.33 -7.93
CA SER A 156 -35.44 -8.34 -7.82
C SER A 156 -34.07 -7.68 -7.64
N THR A 157 -33.12 -8.49 -7.22
CA THR A 157 -31.74 -8.11 -6.91
C THR A 157 -30.85 -7.99 -8.14
N ALA A 158 -29.59 -7.59 -7.93
CA ALA A 158 -28.67 -7.25 -9.00
C ALA A 158 -27.94 -8.50 -9.54
N LEU A 159 -27.97 -8.67 -10.88
CA LEU A 159 -27.23 -9.69 -11.62
C LEU A 159 -26.52 -9.03 -12.80
N LEU A 160 -25.20 -9.03 -12.80
CA LEU A 160 -24.37 -8.48 -13.87
C LEU A 160 -23.53 -9.57 -14.53
N LEU A 161 -23.61 -9.67 -15.85
CA LEU A 161 -22.73 -10.48 -16.68
C LEU A 161 -21.79 -9.54 -17.43
N GLN A 162 -20.49 -9.81 -17.38
CA GLN A 162 -19.49 -9.04 -18.09
C GLN A 162 -18.50 -9.97 -18.80
N ASN A 163 -18.31 -9.77 -20.10
CA ASN A 163 -17.41 -10.59 -20.93
C ASN A 163 -17.73 -12.10 -20.83
N VAL A 164 -18.98 -12.48 -21.12
CA VAL A 164 -19.48 -13.87 -20.99
C VAL A 164 -19.84 -14.44 -22.36
N GLY A 165 -19.33 -15.63 -22.68
CA GLY A 165 -19.62 -16.36 -23.92
C GLY A 165 -20.47 -17.62 -23.68
N PHE A 166 -21.54 -17.78 -24.45
CA PHE A 166 -22.36 -18.99 -24.48
C PHE A 166 -22.17 -19.73 -25.82
N TYR A 167 -21.79 -21.00 -25.76
CA TYR A 167 -21.46 -21.82 -26.94
C TYR A 167 -22.28 -23.10 -26.97
N ASN A 168 -23.06 -23.34 -28.02
CA ASN A 168 -23.98 -24.47 -28.13
C ASN A 168 -24.90 -24.61 -26.90
N VAL A 169 -25.45 -23.48 -26.45
CA VAL A 169 -26.39 -23.41 -25.32
C VAL A 169 -27.75 -23.08 -25.89
N GLU A 170 -28.78 -23.91 -25.66
CA GLU A 170 -30.12 -23.67 -26.23
C GLU A 170 -30.81 -22.45 -25.60
N LYS A 171 -30.65 -22.31 -24.28
CA LYS A 171 -31.26 -21.24 -23.47
C LYS A 171 -30.16 -20.56 -22.68
N ALA A 172 -29.65 -19.42 -23.17
CA ALA A 172 -28.58 -18.70 -22.48
C ALA A 172 -29.04 -18.25 -21.08
N ILE A 173 -30.21 -17.62 -20.98
CA ILE A 173 -30.77 -17.17 -19.71
C ILE A 173 -32.27 -17.49 -19.65
N MET A 174 -32.68 -18.16 -18.58
CA MET A 174 -34.04 -18.63 -18.35
C MET A 174 -34.58 -18.09 -17.02
N ALA A 175 -35.84 -17.64 -17.01
CA ALA A 175 -36.52 -17.27 -15.77
C ALA A 175 -37.26 -18.47 -15.17
N GLU A 176 -37.26 -18.60 -13.84
CA GLU A 176 -38.13 -19.56 -13.18
C GLU A 176 -39.61 -19.33 -13.56
N ARG A 177 -40.29 -20.40 -13.98
CA ARG A 177 -41.73 -20.43 -14.32
C ARG A 177 -42.13 -19.66 -15.59
N ARG A 178 -41.19 -19.19 -16.39
CA ARG A 178 -41.45 -18.69 -17.75
C ARG A 178 -41.35 -19.84 -18.77
N ALA A 179 -42.10 -19.78 -19.87
CA ALA A 179 -41.99 -20.76 -20.96
C ALA A 179 -40.86 -20.39 -21.93
N ASP A 180 -40.71 -19.10 -22.22
CA ASP A 180 -39.69 -18.56 -23.13
C ASP A 180 -38.43 -18.10 -22.39
N PRO A 181 -37.24 -18.24 -23.00
CA PRO A 181 -36.00 -17.73 -22.42
C PRO A 181 -36.02 -16.19 -22.34
N ILE A 182 -35.32 -15.66 -21.33
CA ILE A 182 -35.04 -14.23 -21.23
C ILE A 182 -34.03 -13.83 -22.31
N LEU A 183 -32.97 -14.62 -22.44
CA LEU A 183 -31.99 -14.50 -23.52
C LEU A 183 -31.94 -15.84 -24.24
N ALA A 184 -32.34 -15.82 -25.52
CA ALA A 184 -32.25 -16.99 -26.38
C ALA A 184 -30.78 -17.44 -26.50
N GLY A 185 -30.56 -18.75 -26.48
CA GLY A 185 -29.26 -19.31 -26.77
C GLY A 185 -29.04 -19.54 -28.27
N GLY A 186 -27.97 -20.23 -28.60
CA GLY A 186 -27.58 -20.59 -29.95
C GLY A 186 -26.22 -21.27 -29.99
N ASN A 187 -25.65 -21.38 -31.20
CA ASN A 187 -24.30 -21.91 -31.39
C ASN A 187 -23.25 -20.99 -30.75
N GLU A 188 -23.45 -19.67 -30.83
CA GLU A 188 -22.58 -18.66 -30.25
C GLU A 188 -23.42 -17.43 -29.86
N VAL A 189 -23.40 -17.06 -28.58
CA VAL A 189 -23.99 -15.82 -28.05
C VAL A 189 -22.96 -15.17 -27.13
N LEU A 190 -22.60 -13.93 -27.43
CA LEU A 190 -21.52 -13.21 -26.77
C LEU A 190 -22.07 -11.97 -26.05
N ILE A 191 -21.67 -11.77 -24.80
CA ILE A 191 -22.12 -10.69 -23.94
C ILE A 191 -20.92 -9.87 -23.45
N ASP A 192 -20.94 -8.56 -23.76
CA ASP A 192 -19.94 -7.62 -23.22
C ASP A 192 -20.33 -7.14 -21.82
N ALA A 193 -21.52 -6.56 -21.66
CA ALA A 193 -22.11 -6.23 -20.37
C ALA A 193 -23.64 -6.29 -20.44
N TRP A 194 -24.26 -7.11 -19.59
CA TRP A 194 -25.71 -7.29 -19.57
C TRP A 194 -26.18 -7.65 -18.17
N GLY A 195 -27.33 -7.16 -17.75
CA GLY A 195 -27.82 -7.48 -16.42
C GLY A 195 -29.21 -6.96 -16.10
N PHE A 196 -29.57 -7.14 -14.83
CA PHE A 196 -30.76 -6.57 -14.22
C PHE A 196 -30.45 -6.05 -12.83
N GLY A 197 -31.11 -4.97 -12.44
CA GLY A 197 -30.90 -4.32 -11.15
C GLY A 197 -30.84 -2.81 -11.29
N LEU A 198 -30.72 -2.12 -10.15
CA LEU A 198 -30.55 -0.67 -10.13
C LEU A 198 -29.16 -0.31 -10.64
N TYR A 199 -29.07 0.58 -11.60
CA TYR A 199 -27.82 1.22 -12.01
C TYR A 199 -27.99 2.73 -11.94
N ALA A 200 -26.90 3.44 -11.72
CA ALA A 200 -26.91 4.89 -11.64
C ALA A 200 -26.10 5.46 -12.79
N GLN A 201 -26.69 6.43 -13.48
CA GLN A 201 -25.98 7.33 -14.39
C GLN A 201 -25.77 8.63 -13.63
N ASP A 202 -24.53 8.86 -13.17
CA ASP A 202 -24.21 9.89 -12.19
C ASP A 202 -25.03 9.69 -10.90
N ALA A 203 -26.03 10.54 -10.63
CA ALA A 203 -26.95 10.41 -9.49
C ALA A 203 -28.34 9.87 -9.89
N ASP A 204 -28.64 9.72 -11.18
CA ASP A 204 -29.95 9.26 -11.66
C ASP A 204 -30.03 7.74 -11.61
N VAL A 205 -30.88 7.23 -10.71
CA VAL A 205 -31.05 5.80 -10.48
C VAL A 205 -32.12 5.25 -11.43
N GLN A 206 -31.73 4.26 -12.23
CA GLN A 206 -32.57 3.59 -13.20
C GLN A 206 -32.56 2.08 -12.97
N PHE A 207 -33.62 1.39 -13.36
CA PHE A 207 -33.66 -0.07 -13.32
C PHE A 207 -33.29 -0.65 -14.69
N ALA A 208 -32.22 -1.43 -14.75
CA ALA A 208 -31.93 -2.27 -15.91
C ALA A 208 -32.86 -3.49 -15.87
N GLN A 209 -33.72 -3.62 -16.87
CA GLN A 209 -34.50 -4.84 -17.10
C GLN A 209 -34.04 -5.49 -18.41
N GLN A 210 -33.18 -6.52 -18.33
CA GLN A 210 -32.69 -7.24 -19.51
C GLN A 210 -31.90 -6.36 -20.48
N LYS A 211 -31.17 -5.36 -19.97
CA LYS A 211 -30.56 -4.32 -20.80
C LYS A 211 -29.07 -4.59 -20.98
N VAL A 212 -28.59 -4.35 -22.21
CA VAL A 212 -27.16 -4.22 -22.49
C VAL A 212 -26.68 -2.92 -21.83
N LEU A 213 -25.69 -3.02 -20.96
CA LEU A 213 -25.12 -1.88 -20.25
C LEU A 213 -23.85 -1.40 -20.96
N PRO A 214 -23.46 -0.13 -20.79
CA PRO A 214 -22.13 0.32 -21.18
C PRO A 214 -21.05 -0.54 -20.51
N ALA A 215 -20.13 -1.04 -21.33
CA ALA A 215 -18.96 -1.78 -20.89
C ALA A 215 -17.73 -0.86 -20.96
N MET A 216 -16.94 -0.89 -19.90
CA MET A 216 -15.59 -0.31 -19.87
C MET A 216 -14.70 -0.83 -21.00
N GLN A 217 -13.86 0.04 -21.57
CA GLN A 217 -12.73 -0.39 -22.38
C GLN A 217 -11.57 -0.76 -21.46
N ARG A 218 -11.27 -2.06 -21.36
CA ARG A 218 -10.22 -2.54 -20.45
C ARG A 218 -8.83 -2.05 -20.92
N ALA A 219 -8.06 -1.50 -19.98
CA ALA A 219 -6.69 -1.07 -20.24
C ALA A 219 -5.82 -2.27 -20.62
N LYS A 220 -4.90 -2.08 -21.58
CA LYS A 220 -4.10 -3.17 -22.16
C LYS A 220 -3.18 -3.83 -21.13
N GLU A 221 -2.74 -3.06 -20.16
CA GLU A 221 -1.85 -3.48 -19.08
C GLU A 221 -2.56 -4.37 -18.06
N LEU A 222 -3.88 -4.26 -17.93
CA LEU A 222 -4.69 -5.00 -16.96
C LEU A 222 -5.26 -6.33 -17.49
N ILE A 223 -5.15 -6.58 -18.80
CA ILE A 223 -5.74 -7.74 -19.48
C ILE A 223 -4.69 -8.81 -19.78
N SER A 224 -5.16 -10.05 -19.91
CA SER A 224 -4.38 -11.21 -20.37
C SER A 224 -4.46 -11.36 -21.89
N SER A 225 -3.73 -12.34 -22.43
CA SER A 225 -3.86 -12.78 -23.82
C SER A 225 -5.07 -13.69 -24.07
N ILE A 226 -5.80 -14.11 -23.02
CA ILE A 226 -6.95 -14.99 -23.11
C ILE A 226 -8.21 -14.15 -23.39
N SER A 227 -9.07 -14.65 -24.27
CA SER A 227 -10.33 -14.00 -24.61
C SER A 227 -11.42 -15.06 -24.72
N TYR A 228 -12.44 -14.93 -23.87
CA TYR A 228 -13.62 -15.80 -23.86
C TYR A 228 -14.78 -15.28 -24.69
N ASN A 229 -14.84 -13.96 -24.92
CA ASN A 229 -15.74 -13.33 -25.86
C ASN A 229 -14.90 -12.63 -26.94
N LYS A 230 -15.11 -13.01 -28.20
CA LYS A 230 -14.36 -12.50 -29.35
C LYS A 230 -14.39 -10.97 -29.37
N GLY A 231 -13.24 -10.33 -29.18
CA GLY A 231 -13.08 -8.88 -29.21
C GLY A 231 -12.83 -8.23 -27.85
N THR A 232 -13.01 -8.98 -26.75
CA THR A 232 -12.71 -8.52 -25.38
C THR A 232 -11.78 -9.51 -24.69
N PHE A 233 -10.64 -9.01 -24.21
CA PHE A 233 -9.67 -9.82 -23.47
C PHE A 233 -10.03 -9.89 -21.99
N ASN A 234 -9.79 -11.06 -21.39
CA ASN A 234 -10.03 -11.31 -19.97
C ASN A 234 -9.04 -10.50 -19.13
N PHE A 235 -9.42 -10.09 -17.92
CA PHE A 235 -8.47 -9.49 -16.99
C PHE A 235 -7.34 -10.47 -16.68
N PHE A 236 -6.15 -9.93 -16.43
CA PHE A 236 -5.01 -10.75 -16.03
C PHE A 236 -5.25 -11.35 -14.65
N THR A 237 -4.93 -12.63 -14.54
CA THR A 237 -5.00 -13.37 -13.29
C THR A 237 -3.82 -14.32 -13.18
N ARG A 238 -3.30 -14.48 -11.97
CA ARG A 238 -2.13 -15.32 -11.67
C ARG A 238 -2.41 -16.15 -10.42
N ARG A 239 -2.31 -17.47 -10.57
CA ARG A 239 -2.46 -18.43 -9.46
C ARG A 239 -1.28 -18.32 -8.50
N ARG A 240 -1.52 -18.65 -7.21
CA ARG A 240 -0.46 -18.79 -6.22
C ARG A 240 0.64 -19.75 -6.73
N PRO A 241 1.91 -19.32 -6.78
CA PRO A 241 3.01 -20.17 -7.22
C PRO A 241 3.23 -21.38 -6.31
N GLN A 242 3.18 -22.60 -6.86
CA GLN A 242 3.38 -23.84 -6.10
C GLN A 242 4.82 -24.36 -6.08
N TYR A 243 5.70 -23.82 -6.93
CA TYR A 243 7.12 -24.20 -7.03
C TYR A 243 7.38 -25.71 -7.17
N ALA A 244 6.48 -26.44 -7.84
CA ALA A 244 6.53 -27.90 -7.94
C ALA A 244 7.76 -28.45 -8.71
N ASP A 245 8.45 -27.59 -9.45
CA ASP A 245 9.60 -27.86 -10.31
C ASP A 245 10.96 -27.53 -9.65
N ILE A 246 10.97 -26.98 -8.43
CA ILE A 246 12.18 -26.54 -7.73
C ILE A 246 12.70 -27.65 -6.80
N GLY A 247 14.01 -27.92 -6.87
CA GLY A 247 14.66 -28.91 -6.01
C GLY A 247 14.89 -28.40 -4.59
N HIS A 248 14.86 -29.29 -3.58
CA HIS A 248 15.06 -28.94 -2.16
C HIS A 248 16.37 -28.15 -1.91
N SER A 249 17.42 -28.35 -2.71
CA SER A 249 18.69 -27.62 -2.59
C SER A 249 18.58 -26.13 -2.92
N GLN A 250 17.45 -25.68 -3.46
CA GLN A 250 17.16 -24.28 -3.80
C GLN A 250 16.18 -23.65 -2.80
N VAL A 251 15.95 -24.28 -1.65
CA VAL A 251 15.10 -23.79 -0.56
C VAL A 251 15.96 -23.46 0.65
N PHE A 252 15.87 -22.21 1.10
CA PHE A 252 16.61 -21.67 2.24
C PHE A 252 15.67 -21.61 3.45
N ASP A 253 15.80 -22.55 4.38
CA ASP A 253 15.08 -22.53 5.65
C ASP A 253 15.73 -21.52 6.61
N VAL A 254 15.03 -20.43 6.93
CA VAL A 254 15.55 -19.36 7.80
C VAL A 254 15.99 -19.87 9.18
N ARG A 255 15.38 -20.94 9.71
CA ARG A 255 15.79 -21.53 11.00
C ARG A 255 17.12 -22.26 10.91
N ALA A 256 17.40 -22.90 9.78
CA ALA A 256 18.70 -23.52 9.54
C ALA A 256 19.84 -22.49 9.49
N TYR A 257 19.53 -21.24 9.11
CA TYR A 257 20.45 -20.11 9.08
C TYR A 257 20.46 -19.27 10.38
N GLY A 258 19.71 -19.67 11.40
CA GLY A 258 19.81 -19.13 12.76
C GLY A 258 18.62 -18.32 13.26
N ALA A 259 17.62 -18.03 12.42
CA ALA A 259 16.40 -17.35 12.85
C ALA A 259 15.65 -18.22 13.87
N LYS A 260 15.16 -17.63 14.96
CA LYS A 260 14.49 -18.38 16.04
C LYS A 260 13.01 -18.52 15.79
N GLY A 261 12.34 -17.42 15.44
CA GLY A 261 10.87 -17.39 15.31
C GLY A 261 10.17 -17.70 16.63
N ASP A 262 10.74 -17.28 17.77
CA ASP A 262 10.25 -17.55 19.13
C ASP A 262 9.43 -16.39 19.73
N GLY A 263 9.29 -15.28 19.01
CA GLY A 263 8.59 -14.05 19.42
C GLY A 263 9.38 -13.14 20.35
N VAL A 264 10.63 -13.48 20.69
CA VAL A 264 11.45 -12.77 21.67
C VAL A 264 12.79 -12.34 21.09
N THR A 265 13.47 -13.26 20.41
CA THR A 265 14.75 -13.03 19.76
C THR A 265 14.56 -12.13 18.56
N ASP A 266 15.44 -11.13 18.43
CA ASP A 266 15.45 -10.25 17.26
C ASP A 266 16.03 -11.01 16.06
N ASP A 267 15.17 -11.29 15.08
CA ASP A 267 15.51 -12.04 13.88
C ASP A 267 15.84 -11.11 12.68
N THR A 268 15.81 -9.77 12.84
CA THR A 268 15.96 -8.81 11.74
C THR A 268 17.23 -9.02 10.90
N ILE A 269 18.40 -9.11 11.56
CA ILE A 269 19.69 -9.21 10.85
C ILE A 269 19.79 -10.52 10.05
N ILE A 270 19.33 -11.62 10.64
CA ILE A 270 19.43 -12.95 10.04
C ILE A 270 18.49 -13.03 8.84
N LEU A 271 17.24 -12.59 8.98
CA LEU A 271 16.28 -12.60 7.87
C LEU A 271 16.74 -11.73 6.71
N ASN A 272 17.21 -10.51 6.97
CA ASN A 272 17.78 -9.62 5.93
C ASN A 272 18.95 -10.31 5.20
N SER A 273 19.83 -10.99 5.93
CA SER A 273 20.97 -11.70 5.33
C SER A 273 20.52 -12.86 4.44
N VAL A 274 19.54 -13.65 4.88
CA VAL A 274 19.00 -14.78 4.10
C VAL A 274 18.28 -14.29 2.84
N PHE A 275 17.47 -13.23 2.93
CA PHE A 275 16.78 -12.68 1.77
C PHE A 275 17.76 -12.20 0.69
N ILE A 276 18.83 -11.50 1.07
CA ILE A 276 19.86 -11.05 0.11
C ILE A 276 20.53 -12.22 -0.61
N VAL A 277 20.95 -13.25 0.15
CA VAL A 277 21.63 -14.42 -0.43
C VAL A 277 20.68 -15.21 -1.32
N ALA A 278 19.46 -15.48 -0.87
CA ALA A 278 18.49 -16.25 -1.62
C ALA A 278 18.05 -15.55 -2.92
N ALA A 279 17.82 -14.24 -2.87
CA ALA A 279 17.48 -13.45 -4.06
C ALA A 279 18.61 -13.49 -5.12
N ASN A 280 19.87 -13.35 -4.70
CA ASN A 280 21.03 -13.46 -5.60
C ASN A 280 21.15 -14.84 -6.25
N LEU A 281 20.74 -15.90 -5.56
CA LEU A 281 20.77 -17.27 -6.05
C LEU A 281 19.45 -17.71 -6.72
N SER A 282 18.49 -16.79 -6.88
CA SER A 282 17.14 -17.10 -7.39
C SER A 282 16.45 -18.26 -6.65
N SER A 283 16.73 -18.38 -5.35
CA SER A 283 16.27 -19.46 -4.48
C SER A 283 15.06 -19.04 -3.66
N ILE A 284 14.31 -20.02 -3.15
CA ILE A 284 13.12 -19.78 -2.33
C ILE A 284 13.53 -19.66 -0.87
N VAL A 285 13.06 -18.64 -0.17
CA VAL A 285 13.15 -18.55 1.28
C VAL A 285 11.92 -19.18 1.92
N TYR A 286 12.16 -20.19 2.74
CA TYR A 286 11.13 -20.85 3.53
C TYR A 286 11.17 -20.33 4.96
N ILE A 287 10.03 -19.81 5.43
CA ILE A 287 9.85 -19.30 6.78
C ILE A 287 8.96 -20.30 7.53
N PRO A 288 9.52 -21.14 8.43
CA PRO A 288 8.72 -22.06 9.23
C PRO A 288 7.76 -21.33 10.17
N HIS A 289 6.72 -22.04 10.63
CA HIS A 289 5.75 -21.51 11.60
C HIS A 289 6.47 -20.94 12.83
N GLY A 290 6.18 -19.70 13.18
CA GLY A 290 6.80 -19.00 14.29
C GLY A 290 6.47 -17.52 14.31
N VAL A 291 6.96 -16.83 15.33
CA VAL A 291 6.86 -15.38 15.47
C VAL A 291 8.26 -14.79 15.35
N TYR A 292 8.55 -14.18 14.21
CA TYR A 292 9.84 -13.57 13.92
C TYR A 292 9.76 -12.10 14.28
N LYS A 293 10.33 -11.77 15.44
CA LYS A 293 10.35 -10.40 15.93
C LYS A 293 11.36 -9.60 15.13
N VAL A 294 10.95 -8.43 14.64
CA VAL A 294 11.81 -7.46 13.95
C VAL A 294 11.80 -6.12 14.69
N THR A 295 12.98 -5.55 14.92
CA THR A 295 13.14 -4.24 15.59
C THR A 295 13.53 -3.10 14.66
N ASP A 296 13.76 -3.43 13.39
CA ASP A 296 14.09 -2.50 12.31
C ASP A 296 13.59 -3.04 10.97
N THR A 297 13.71 -2.24 9.91
CA THR A 297 13.21 -2.55 8.57
C THR A 297 13.75 -3.88 8.04
N LEU A 298 12.83 -4.78 7.71
CA LEU A 298 13.04 -6.01 6.98
C LEU A 298 13.01 -5.72 5.48
N LYS A 299 14.15 -5.85 4.80
CA LYS A 299 14.31 -5.53 3.39
C LYS A 299 14.15 -6.78 2.55
N ILE A 300 13.15 -6.80 1.67
CA ILE A 300 12.90 -7.86 0.71
C ILE A 300 13.42 -7.38 -0.66
N PRO A 301 14.60 -7.83 -1.11
CA PRO A 301 15.20 -7.37 -2.36
C PRO A 301 14.48 -7.92 -3.59
N LYS A 302 14.68 -7.28 -4.75
CA LYS A 302 14.22 -7.83 -6.04
C LYS A 302 14.78 -9.24 -6.28
N GLY A 303 13.96 -10.11 -6.87
CA GLY A 303 14.27 -11.52 -7.09
C GLY A 303 13.87 -12.45 -5.94
N SER A 304 13.29 -11.91 -4.86
CA SER A 304 12.88 -12.72 -3.69
C SER A 304 11.65 -13.58 -3.98
N ARG A 305 11.70 -14.83 -3.51
CA ARG A 305 10.55 -15.75 -3.44
C ARG A 305 10.44 -16.26 -2.02
N ILE A 306 9.34 -15.96 -1.33
CA ILE A 306 9.19 -16.21 0.10
C ILE A 306 7.92 -17.03 0.34
N VAL A 307 8.06 -18.11 1.10
CA VAL A 307 6.97 -19.03 1.44
C VAL A 307 6.93 -19.23 2.95
N GLY A 308 5.83 -18.85 3.58
CA GLY A 308 5.56 -19.18 4.98
C GLY A 308 5.00 -20.58 5.16
N GLN A 309 5.11 -21.10 6.38
CA GLN A 309 4.46 -22.36 6.79
C GLN A 309 3.27 -22.05 7.68
N ALA A 310 2.06 -22.05 7.10
CA ALA A 310 0.79 -21.83 7.78
C ALA A 310 0.71 -20.49 8.55
N TRP A 311 1.27 -20.42 9.76
CA TRP A 311 1.20 -19.25 10.64
C TRP A 311 2.58 -18.64 10.91
N SER A 312 3.20 -18.10 9.85
CA SER A 312 4.52 -17.46 9.92
C SER A 312 4.37 -15.95 10.08
N GLN A 313 4.69 -15.43 11.26
CA GLN A 313 4.42 -14.04 11.62
C GLN A 313 5.70 -13.21 11.56
N ILE A 314 5.68 -12.10 10.83
CA ILE A 314 6.68 -11.04 10.95
C ILE A 314 6.11 -9.98 11.90
N MET A 315 6.69 -9.87 13.09
CA MET A 315 6.16 -9.03 14.17
C MET A 315 7.06 -7.83 14.43
N ALA A 316 6.63 -6.65 14.01
CA ALA A 316 7.36 -5.41 14.24
C ALA A 316 7.16 -4.89 15.67
N THR A 317 8.23 -4.48 16.34
CA THR A 317 8.17 -3.90 17.69
C THR A 317 9.46 -3.14 18.03
N GLY A 318 9.38 -2.24 19.00
CA GLY A 318 10.52 -1.51 19.53
C GLY A 318 10.51 -0.01 19.20
N PRO A 319 11.52 0.74 19.68
CA PRO A 319 11.49 2.20 19.70
C PRO A 319 11.36 2.86 18.33
N LYS A 320 11.89 2.23 17.26
CA LYS A 320 11.82 2.77 15.89
C LYS A 320 10.40 2.88 15.35
N PHE A 321 9.48 2.08 15.87
CA PHE A 321 8.10 2.03 15.40
C PHE A 321 7.12 2.79 16.31
N GLN A 322 7.60 3.49 17.34
CA GLN A 322 6.73 4.10 18.36
C GLN A 322 6.23 5.50 17.99
N ASP A 323 6.92 6.20 17.09
CA ASP A 323 6.65 7.60 16.79
C ASP A 323 5.65 7.75 15.64
N ALA A 324 4.42 8.16 15.96
CA ALA A 324 3.37 8.37 14.96
C ALA A 324 3.64 9.56 14.02
N ASP A 325 4.43 10.56 14.46
CA ASP A 325 4.75 11.74 13.65
C ASP A 325 5.94 11.48 12.72
N HIS A 326 6.72 10.42 12.97
CA HIS A 326 7.80 9.97 12.08
C HIS A 326 7.65 8.47 11.78
N PRO A 327 6.70 8.09 10.90
CA PRO A 327 6.45 6.69 10.60
C PRO A 327 7.69 5.95 10.07
N HIS A 328 7.88 4.71 10.51
CA HIS A 328 8.99 3.84 10.11
C HIS A 328 8.50 2.55 9.49
N VAL A 329 9.11 2.16 8.36
CA VAL A 329 8.73 0.98 7.58
C VAL A 329 9.26 -0.29 8.24
N ALA A 330 8.36 -1.22 8.55
CA ALA A 330 8.70 -2.53 9.11
C ALA A 330 9.14 -3.52 8.05
N VAL A 331 8.44 -3.60 6.91
CA VAL A 331 8.82 -4.45 5.77
C VAL A 331 8.86 -3.61 4.51
N GLN A 332 10.02 -3.55 3.87
CA GLN A 332 10.24 -2.82 2.62
C GLN A 332 10.42 -3.82 1.48
N VAL A 333 9.52 -3.80 0.50
CA VAL A 333 9.53 -4.70 -0.66
C VAL A 333 10.08 -3.99 -1.89
N GLY A 334 11.36 -4.24 -2.18
CA GLY A 334 12.14 -3.54 -3.19
C GLY A 334 12.44 -2.09 -2.81
N HIS A 335 13.26 -1.45 -3.63
CA HIS A 335 13.47 0.00 -3.59
C HIS A 335 12.63 0.71 -4.66
N GLU A 336 12.31 1.99 -4.44
CA GLU A 336 11.56 2.79 -5.40
C GLU A 336 12.27 2.81 -6.77
N GLY A 337 11.52 2.59 -7.84
CA GLY A 337 12.04 2.49 -9.20
C GLY A 337 12.67 1.13 -9.57
N GLU A 338 12.77 0.17 -8.64
CA GLU A 338 13.26 -1.16 -9.00
C GLU A 338 12.22 -1.96 -9.80
N ILE A 339 12.69 -2.67 -10.82
CA ILE A 339 11.90 -3.59 -11.64
C ILE A 339 12.41 -5.02 -11.40
N GLY A 340 11.52 -5.96 -11.10
CA GLY A 340 11.93 -7.32 -10.78
C GLY A 340 10.78 -8.30 -10.53
N ILE A 341 11.12 -9.40 -9.87
CA ILE A 341 10.18 -10.44 -9.42
C ILE A 341 10.19 -10.41 -7.90
N VAL A 342 9.02 -10.35 -7.28
CA VAL A 342 8.86 -10.60 -5.84
C VAL A 342 7.60 -11.42 -5.64
N GLU A 343 7.75 -12.59 -5.02
CA GLU A 343 6.65 -13.51 -4.75
C GLU A 343 6.61 -13.78 -3.26
N ILE A 344 5.53 -13.37 -2.58
CA ILE A 344 5.35 -13.58 -1.14
C ILE A 344 4.06 -14.37 -0.93
N GLN A 345 4.14 -15.45 -0.15
CA GLN A 345 2.96 -16.22 0.22
C GLN A 345 2.98 -16.73 1.67
N ASP A 346 1.78 -16.92 2.23
CA ASP A 346 1.53 -17.55 3.52
C ASP A 346 2.21 -16.84 4.71
N LEU A 347 2.26 -15.50 4.68
CA LEU A 347 2.82 -14.67 5.76
C LEU A 347 1.76 -13.82 6.48
N LEU A 348 1.97 -13.62 7.78
CA LEU A 348 1.20 -12.68 8.58
C LEU A 348 2.09 -11.52 9.03
N PHE A 349 1.80 -10.31 8.57
CA PHE A 349 2.45 -9.09 9.05
C PHE A 349 1.70 -8.57 10.28
N THR A 350 2.42 -8.35 11.38
CA THR A 350 1.80 -7.96 12.66
C THR A 350 2.72 -7.05 13.47
N VAL A 351 2.21 -6.55 14.59
CA VAL A 351 2.92 -5.65 15.51
C VAL A 351 2.79 -6.14 16.95
N SER A 352 3.76 -5.76 17.78
CA SER A 352 3.67 -5.88 19.24
C SER A 352 3.86 -4.52 19.88
N GLY A 353 2.76 -3.95 20.39
CA GLY A 353 2.65 -2.56 20.80
C GLY A 353 3.49 -2.19 22.03
N PRO A 354 3.77 -0.89 22.23
CA PRO A 354 3.32 0.25 21.43
C PRO A 354 4.12 0.42 20.12
N THR A 355 3.42 0.72 19.01
CA THR A 355 3.99 0.80 17.64
C THR A 355 3.26 1.83 16.76
N ALA A 356 2.89 2.98 17.31
CA ALA A 356 2.07 3.98 16.63
C ALA A 356 2.62 4.46 15.27
N GLY A 357 3.95 4.47 15.10
CA GLY A 357 4.67 4.83 13.87
C GLY A 357 4.86 3.71 12.85
N ALA A 358 4.38 2.49 13.10
CA ALA A 358 4.64 1.37 12.20
C ALA A 358 3.91 1.53 10.85
N VAL A 359 4.68 1.47 9.76
CA VAL A 359 4.18 1.14 8.42
C VAL A 359 4.48 -0.34 8.18
N LEU A 360 3.48 -1.22 8.20
CA LEU A 360 3.75 -2.68 8.21
C LEU A 360 4.43 -3.14 6.92
N VAL A 361 3.89 -2.77 5.76
CA VAL A 361 4.50 -3.08 4.46
C VAL A 361 4.50 -1.85 3.56
N GLU A 362 5.68 -1.50 3.05
CA GLU A 362 5.86 -0.59 1.93
C GLU A 362 6.25 -1.39 0.68
N TRP A 363 5.45 -1.27 -0.36
CA TRP A 363 5.59 -1.99 -1.62
C TRP A 363 6.09 -1.06 -2.72
N ASN A 364 7.34 -1.24 -3.14
CA ASN A 364 8.04 -0.34 -4.07
C ASN A 364 8.38 -0.98 -5.41
N ILE A 365 8.50 -2.31 -5.45
CA ILE A 365 8.93 -3.03 -6.65
C ILE A 365 7.89 -2.93 -7.77
N HIS A 366 8.37 -2.72 -8.99
CA HIS A 366 7.60 -2.88 -10.21
C HIS A 366 7.83 -4.27 -10.84
N GLU A 367 6.78 -4.86 -11.39
CA GLU A 367 6.84 -6.15 -12.07
C GLU A 367 7.76 -6.11 -13.30
N SER A 368 8.56 -7.16 -13.48
CA SER A 368 9.39 -7.40 -14.68
C SER A 368 8.64 -8.17 -15.77
N SER A 369 7.65 -8.97 -15.38
CA SER A 369 6.63 -9.58 -16.21
C SER A 369 5.27 -9.53 -15.51
N GLN A 370 4.17 -9.62 -16.26
CA GLN A 370 2.82 -9.45 -15.72
C GLN A 370 2.55 -10.39 -14.54
N GLY A 371 2.19 -9.83 -13.39
CA GLY A 371 1.96 -10.53 -12.13
C GLY A 371 3.21 -11.01 -11.38
N SER A 372 4.42 -10.66 -11.82
CA SER A 372 5.68 -11.14 -11.20
C SER A 372 6.02 -10.48 -9.86
N ALA A 373 5.38 -9.37 -9.53
CA ALA A 373 5.41 -8.74 -8.22
C ALA A 373 4.05 -8.97 -7.55
N GLY A 374 3.97 -9.89 -6.59
CA GLY A 374 2.68 -10.21 -5.97
C GLY A 374 2.72 -10.86 -4.58
N LEU A 375 1.54 -10.87 -3.97
CA LEU A 375 1.25 -11.29 -2.61
C LEU A 375 0.02 -12.21 -2.63
N TRP A 376 0.16 -13.44 -2.13
CA TRP A 376 -0.92 -14.44 -2.05
C TRP A 376 -1.07 -14.95 -0.61
N ASP A 377 -2.31 -15.14 -0.13
CA ASP A 377 -2.58 -15.72 1.20
C ASP A 377 -1.71 -15.09 2.31
N SER A 378 -1.48 -13.77 2.21
CA SER A 378 -0.65 -13.04 3.15
C SER A 378 -1.45 -11.86 3.69
N HIS A 379 -1.47 -11.75 5.01
CA HIS A 379 -2.45 -10.93 5.71
C HIS A 379 -1.74 -9.97 6.68
N PHE A 380 -2.48 -8.97 7.15
CA PHE A 380 -2.04 -8.02 8.15
C PHE A 380 -2.99 -8.13 9.34
N ARG A 381 -2.40 -8.24 10.53
CA ARG A 381 -3.16 -8.27 11.78
C ARG A 381 -2.54 -7.33 12.79
N VAL A 382 -3.28 -6.30 13.18
CA VAL A 382 -2.85 -5.33 14.18
C VAL A 382 -3.66 -5.52 15.45
N GLY A 383 -3.05 -6.15 16.45
CA GLY A 383 -3.65 -6.43 17.76
C GLY A 383 -4.54 -7.68 17.82
N GLY A 384 -5.27 -7.82 18.93
CA GLY A 384 -6.25 -8.89 19.13
C GLY A 384 -5.68 -10.30 19.23
N ALA A 385 -4.38 -10.44 19.54
CA ALA A 385 -3.71 -11.73 19.62
C ALA A 385 -2.64 -11.78 20.72
N LYS A 386 -2.36 -12.97 21.23
CA LYS A 386 -1.34 -13.21 22.24
C LYS A 386 0.04 -12.81 21.73
N GLY A 387 0.75 -12.03 22.54
CA GLY A 387 2.08 -11.48 22.21
C GLY A 387 2.04 -10.13 21.49
N SER A 388 0.86 -9.65 21.08
CA SER A 388 0.72 -8.31 20.48
C SER A 388 0.76 -7.16 21.50
N HIS A 389 0.56 -7.45 22.79
CA HIS A 389 0.36 -6.44 23.85
C HIS A 389 -0.80 -5.45 23.54
N LEU A 390 -1.74 -5.88 22.71
CA LEU A 390 -2.91 -5.16 22.22
C LEU A 390 -4.16 -6.05 22.34
N GLN A 391 -4.26 -6.77 23.46
CA GLN A 391 -5.37 -7.66 23.79
C GLN A 391 -6.45 -6.93 24.59
N ALA A 392 -7.60 -7.58 24.83
CA ALA A 392 -8.72 -6.97 25.54
C ALA A 392 -8.37 -6.52 26.98
N SER A 393 -7.37 -7.16 27.61
CA SER A 393 -6.85 -6.75 28.93
C SER A 393 -6.15 -5.39 28.91
N GLU A 394 -5.41 -5.09 27.85
CA GLU A 394 -4.64 -3.86 27.68
C GLU A 394 -5.52 -2.76 27.06
N CYS A 395 -6.29 -3.13 26.04
CA CYS A 395 -7.08 -2.25 25.17
C CYS A 395 -8.59 -2.52 25.24
N PRO A 396 -9.22 -2.49 26.43
CA PRO A 396 -10.64 -2.76 26.57
C PRO A 396 -11.48 -1.70 25.84
N LYS A 397 -12.64 -2.09 25.31
CA LYS A 397 -13.56 -1.16 24.65
C LYS A 397 -14.12 -0.07 25.57
N LYS A 398 -14.59 1.04 24.97
CA LYS A 398 -15.36 2.12 25.62
C LYS A 398 -14.60 2.86 26.73
N GLN A 399 -13.32 3.12 26.54
CA GLN A 399 -12.49 3.86 27.51
C GLN A 399 -12.56 5.40 27.35
N PHE A 400 -13.44 5.89 26.48
CA PHE A 400 -13.57 7.32 26.18
C PHE A 400 -14.03 8.17 27.37
N PRO A 401 -13.51 9.40 27.52
CA PRO A 401 -12.72 10.18 26.54
C PRO A 401 -11.20 9.91 26.55
N LEU A 402 -10.70 8.93 27.31
CA LEU A 402 -9.25 8.67 27.45
C LEU A 402 -8.76 7.66 26.42
N ILE A 403 -8.07 8.13 25.37
CA ILE A 403 -7.36 7.26 24.43
C ILE A 403 -6.11 6.72 25.12
N LYS A 404 -6.01 5.39 25.26
CA LYS A 404 -4.81 4.74 25.78
C LYS A 404 -3.72 4.76 24.70
N GLN A 405 -2.64 5.50 24.96
CA GLN A 405 -1.51 5.64 24.04
C GLN A 405 -0.90 4.28 23.63
N ASN A 406 -0.86 3.31 24.54
CA ASN A 406 -0.34 1.98 24.24
C ASN A 406 -1.20 1.17 23.24
N CYS A 407 -2.45 1.59 22.99
CA CYS A 407 -3.36 0.95 22.03
C CYS A 407 -3.27 1.56 20.63
N ILE A 408 -2.42 2.58 20.43
CA ILE A 408 -2.09 3.13 19.12
C ILE A 408 -1.01 2.26 18.50
N ALA A 409 -1.37 1.57 17.43
CA ALA A 409 -0.69 0.35 17.02
C ALA A 409 -0.05 0.42 15.62
N ALA A 410 -0.55 1.26 14.71
CA ALA A 410 0.03 1.41 13.37
C ALA A 410 -0.31 2.76 12.72
N SER A 411 0.60 3.25 11.88
CA SER A 411 0.40 4.42 11.03
C SER A 411 -0.19 4.07 9.66
N LEU A 412 0.16 2.91 9.11
CA LEU A 412 -0.33 2.41 7.82
C LEU A 412 -0.10 0.90 7.70
N LEU A 413 -1.09 0.14 7.22
CA LEU A 413 -0.92 -1.32 7.03
C LEU A 413 -0.15 -1.62 5.74
N LEU A 414 -0.62 -1.11 4.60
CA LEU A 414 0.01 -1.35 3.28
C LEU A 414 0.09 -0.07 2.46
N ARG A 415 1.29 0.28 2.03
CA ARG A 415 1.56 1.34 1.04
C ARG A 415 2.02 0.73 -0.27
N ILE A 416 1.37 1.06 -1.39
CA ILE A 416 1.86 0.74 -2.74
C ILE A 416 2.29 2.05 -3.38
N THR A 417 3.60 2.26 -3.53
CA THR A 417 4.15 3.54 -3.98
C THR A 417 3.94 3.76 -5.49
N SER A 418 4.18 5.00 -5.95
CA SER A 418 3.83 5.45 -7.31
C SER A 418 4.51 4.64 -8.43
N SER A 419 5.79 4.30 -8.23
CA SER A 419 6.59 3.53 -9.19
C SER A 419 6.31 2.01 -9.16
N ALA A 420 5.52 1.53 -8.20
CA ALA A 420 5.32 0.10 -7.99
C ALA A 420 4.17 -0.47 -8.81
N SER A 421 4.17 -1.79 -9.01
CA SER A 421 3.01 -2.58 -9.47
C SER A 421 2.81 -3.79 -8.56
N ALA A 422 1.57 -4.24 -8.42
CA ALA A 422 1.24 -5.29 -7.46
C ALA A 422 0.12 -6.22 -7.94
N TYR A 423 0.32 -7.52 -7.74
CA TYR A 423 -0.73 -8.53 -7.82
C TYR A 423 -1.06 -9.02 -6.41
N LEU A 424 -2.21 -8.63 -5.87
CA LEU A 424 -2.64 -8.98 -4.52
C LEU A 424 -3.85 -9.92 -4.58
N GLU A 425 -3.74 -11.07 -3.95
CA GLU A 425 -4.78 -12.10 -3.95
C GLU A 425 -4.99 -12.67 -2.56
N ASN A 426 -6.24 -12.65 -2.09
CA ASN A 426 -6.61 -13.02 -0.71
C ASN A 426 -5.77 -12.30 0.35
N VAL A 427 -5.78 -10.97 0.31
CA VAL A 427 -5.05 -10.11 1.27
C VAL A 427 -6.05 -9.49 2.23
N TRP A 428 -5.86 -9.70 3.52
CA TRP A 428 -6.74 -9.16 4.57
C TRP A 428 -5.95 -8.22 5.46
N ALA A 429 -6.29 -6.93 5.44
CA ALA A 429 -5.67 -5.89 6.23
C ALA A 429 -6.55 -5.52 7.43
N TRP A 430 -6.38 -6.25 8.54
CA TRP A 430 -7.30 -6.19 9.68
C TRP A 430 -6.66 -5.49 10.89
N THR A 431 -7.33 -4.45 11.36
CA THR A 431 -7.09 -3.87 12.69
C THR A 431 -8.08 -4.49 13.66
N ALA A 432 -7.61 -5.05 14.77
CA ALA A 432 -8.44 -5.89 15.61
C ALA A 432 -9.65 -5.14 16.20
N ASP A 433 -10.85 -5.67 15.98
CA ASP A 433 -12.09 -5.23 16.62
C ASP A 433 -12.43 -6.06 17.87
N HIS A 434 -11.87 -7.27 17.99
CA HIS A 434 -12.00 -8.19 19.12
C HIS A 434 -10.74 -9.02 19.36
N ASP A 435 -10.63 -9.61 20.55
CA ASP A 435 -9.52 -10.49 20.92
C ASP A 435 -9.79 -11.95 20.47
N LEU A 436 -8.91 -12.50 19.63
CA LEU A 436 -9.03 -13.84 19.05
C LEU A 436 -8.62 -14.95 20.03
N ASP A 437 -7.77 -14.66 21.00
CA ASP A 437 -7.14 -15.65 21.88
C ASP A 437 -7.86 -15.82 23.23
N VAL A 438 -8.90 -15.02 23.49
CA VAL A 438 -9.81 -15.18 24.63
C VAL A 438 -11.11 -15.85 24.19
N LYS A 439 -11.63 -16.76 25.03
CA LYS A 439 -12.85 -17.52 24.72
C LYS A 439 -14.10 -16.65 24.53
N SER A 440 -14.15 -15.50 25.21
CA SER A 440 -15.26 -14.54 25.15
C SER A 440 -15.27 -13.72 23.86
N GLN A 441 -14.17 -13.69 23.10
CA GLN A 441 -13.97 -12.81 21.94
C GLN A 441 -14.37 -11.37 22.26
N ASP A 442 -13.82 -10.84 23.36
CA ASP A 442 -14.16 -9.51 23.85
C ASP A 442 -13.74 -8.45 22.82
N GLN A 443 -14.69 -7.58 22.46
CA GLN A 443 -14.43 -6.39 21.66
C GLN A 443 -13.43 -5.45 22.35
N LEU A 444 -12.56 -4.82 21.56
CA LEU A 444 -11.44 -4.01 22.03
C LEU A 444 -11.27 -2.71 21.21
N ASP A 445 -10.47 -1.78 21.72
CA ASP A 445 -10.15 -0.50 21.08
C ASP A 445 -8.65 -0.49 20.65
N VAL A 446 -8.35 -0.84 19.40
CA VAL A 446 -7.01 -0.71 18.81
C VAL A 446 -7.03 0.31 17.67
N PHE A 447 -6.06 1.22 17.65
CA PHE A 447 -6.02 2.34 16.72
C PHE A 447 -4.94 2.12 15.66
N SER A 448 -5.36 1.95 14.41
CA SER A 448 -4.53 2.04 13.21
C SER A 448 -5.03 3.20 12.36
N ALA A 449 -4.15 4.06 11.85
CA ALA A 449 -4.59 5.24 11.12
C ALA A 449 -5.15 4.90 9.74
N ARG A 450 -4.46 4.04 8.97
CA ARG A 450 -4.69 3.84 7.53
C ARG A 450 -4.60 2.37 7.17
N GLY A 451 -5.54 1.90 6.34
CA GLY A 451 -5.54 0.54 5.81
C GLY A 451 -4.58 0.38 4.64
N ILE A 452 -5.11 0.51 3.42
CA ILE A 452 -4.36 0.33 2.18
C ILE A 452 -4.32 1.65 1.41
N LEU A 453 -3.11 2.16 1.17
CA LEU A 453 -2.82 3.33 0.34
C LEU A 453 -2.21 2.88 -0.98
N VAL A 454 -2.80 3.32 -2.10
CA VAL A 454 -2.36 3.00 -3.46
C VAL A 454 -2.03 4.28 -4.21
N GLU A 455 -0.76 4.47 -4.52
CA GLU A 455 -0.22 5.55 -5.36
C GLU A 455 0.23 5.04 -6.73
N SER A 456 0.29 3.71 -6.91
CA SER A 456 0.75 3.01 -8.11
C SER A 456 0.13 3.56 -9.40
N LEU A 457 0.98 3.86 -10.38
CA LEU A 457 0.59 4.17 -11.76
C LEU A 457 0.23 2.91 -12.59
N GLY A 458 0.29 1.75 -11.93
CA GLY A 458 -0.14 0.47 -12.42
C GLY A 458 0.91 -0.28 -13.25
N PRO A 459 0.58 -1.53 -13.65
CA PRO A 459 -0.70 -2.18 -13.38
C PRO A 459 -0.79 -2.76 -11.96
N THR A 460 -1.98 -2.66 -11.34
CA THR A 460 -2.23 -3.29 -10.04
C THR A 460 -3.56 -4.04 -10.04
N TRP A 461 -3.52 -5.27 -9.51
CA TRP A 461 -4.67 -6.18 -9.37
C TRP A 461 -4.89 -6.51 -7.90
N MET A 462 -6.13 -6.35 -7.43
CA MET A 462 -6.51 -6.64 -6.04
C MET A 462 -7.75 -7.54 -6.02
N TYR A 463 -7.53 -8.85 -5.91
CA TYR A 463 -8.59 -9.85 -5.95
C TYR A 463 -8.90 -10.40 -4.56
N GLY A 464 -10.16 -10.24 -4.13
CA GLY A 464 -10.60 -10.70 -2.82
C GLY A 464 -9.83 -10.06 -1.65
N THR A 465 -9.55 -8.76 -1.74
CA THR A 465 -8.85 -8.04 -0.67
C THR A 465 -9.86 -7.42 0.30
N ALA A 466 -9.54 -7.40 1.59
CA ALA A 466 -10.34 -6.70 2.61
C ALA A 466 -9.44 -5.77 3.44
N SER A 467 -9.98 -4.63 3.86
CA SER A 467 -9.30 -3.67 4.73
C SER A 467 -10.30 -3.12 5.73
N GLU A 468 -10.05 -3.30 7.04
CA GLU A 468 -11.06 -3.09 8.06
C GLU A 468 -10.50 -2.37 9.29
N HIS A 469 -11.37 -1.52 9.87
CA HIS A 469 -11.24 -0.89 11.17
C HIS A 469 -10.06 0.09 11.33
N ASN A 470 -9.62 0.73 10.24
CA ASN A 470 -8.66 1.83 10.28
C ASN A 470 -9.37 3.18 10.45
N VAL A 471 -8.75 4.13 11.16
CA VAL A 471 -9.38 5.38 11.63
C VAL A 471 -9.70 6.36 10.50
N LEU A 472 -8.79 6.54 9.53
CA LEU A 472 -8.93 7.53 8.45
C LEU A 472 -9.62 6.93 7.22
N TYR A 473 -9.13 5.79 6.75
CA TYR A 473 -9.65 5.11 5.58
C TYR A 473 -9.23 3.64 5.53
N GLN A 474 -10.06 2.82 4.87
CA GLN A 474 -9.75 1.44 4.56
C GLN A 474 -8.98 1.31 3.25
N TYR A 475 -9.44 2.00 2.19
CA TYR A 475 -8.76 2.11 0.89
C TYR A 475 -8.66 3.58 0.47
N GLN A 476 -7.46 4.00 0.04
CA GLN A 476 -7.23 5.29 -0.61
C GLN A 476 -6.41 5.10 -1.87
N LEU A 477 -6.94 5.59 -2.99
CA LEU A 477 -6.26 5.69 -4.27
C LEU A 477 -5.93 7.16 -4.51
N SER A 478 -4.64 7.47 -4.61
CA SER A 478 -4.12 8.83 -4.64
C SER A 478 -3.17 8.99 -5.83
N GLY A 479 -3.60 9.66 -6.90
CA GLY A 479 -2.83 9.75 -8.14
C GLY A 479 -2.70 8.41 -8.89
N ALA A 480 -3.43 7.38 -8.44
CA ALA A 480 -3.26 6.01 -8.92
C ALA A 480 -3.82 5.83 -10.34
N GLN A 481 -3.22 4.92 -11.10
CA GLN A 481 -3.66 4.61 -12.45
C GLN A 481 -3.69 3.12 -12.75
N LYS A 482 -4.62 2.71 -13.62
CA LYS A 482 -4.70 1.33 -14.15
C LYS A 482 -4.79 0.29 -13.03
N ILE A 483 -5.87 0.40 -12.25
CA ILE A 483 -6.14 -0.48 -11.11
C ILE A 483 -7.40 -1.29 -11.39
N VAL A 484 -7.35 -2.59 -11.11
CA VAL A 484 -8.56 -3.42 -10.98
C VAL A 484 -8.62 -4.01 -9.58
N MET A 485 -9.77 -3.85 -8.92
CA MET A 485 -10.00 -4.34 -7.57
C MET A 485 -11.38 -5.00 -7.46
N GLY A 486 -11.47 -6.19 -6.87
CA GLY A 486 -12.77 -6.87 -6.72
C GLY A 486 -12.67 -8.33 -6.23
N MET A 487 -13.57 -8.82 -5.38
CA MET A 487 -14.40 -7.98 -4.53
C MET A 487 -13.54 -7.35 -3.44
N ILE A 488 -13.77 -6.06 -3.17
CA ILE A 488 -13.23 -5.43 -1.97
C ILE A 488 -14.25 -5.45 -0.84
N GLN A 489 -13.78 -5.53 0.40
CA GLN A 489 -14.64 -5.45 1.57
C GLN A 489 -14.04 -4.51 2.62
N THR A 490 -14.91 -3.79 3.33
CA THR A 490 -14.51 -2.84 4.37
C THR A 490 -15.49 -2.77 5.53
N GLU A 491 -14.96 -2.49 6.73
CA GLU A 491 -15.73 -2.10 7.90
C GLU A 491 -15.13 -0.88 8.59
N THR A 492 -16.01 -0.02 9.08
CA THR A 492 -15.63 1.14 9.92
C THR A 492 -15.27 0.67 11.34
N PRO A 493 -14.26 1.25 12.03
CA PRO A 493 -13.96 0.90 13.41
C PRO A 493 -15.17 1.10 14.33
N TYR A 494 -15.47 0.11 15.18
CA TYR A 494 -16.73 0.07 15.94
C TYR A 494 -16.89 1.17 17.00
N PHE A 495 -15.76 1.74 17.44
CA PHE A 495 -15.74 2.85 18.38
C PHE A 495 -16.15 4.18 17.74
N GLN A 496 -15.95 4.37 16.43
CA GLN A 496 -16.30 5.62 15.76
C GLN A 496 -17.82 5.88 15.87
N PRO A 497 -18.25 7.15 16.03
CA PRO A 497 -17.47 8.40 15.92
C PRO A 497 -16.82 8.88 17.23
N LEU A 498 -16.55 8.02 18.22
CA LEU A 498 -15.84 8.38 19.45
C LEU A 498 -14.58 7.48 19.63
N PRO A 499 -13.38 7.96 19.29
CA PRO A 499 -13.06 9.32 18.88
C PRO A 499 -13.50 9.54 17.42
N ALA A 500 -13.67 10.80 17.05
CA ALA A 500 -13.96 11.14 15.68
C ALA A 500 -12.66 11.08 14.86
N ALA A 501 -12.73 10.64 13.61
CA ALA A 501 -11.58 10.77 12.72
C ALA A 501 -11.24 12.27 12.55
N PRO A 502 -9.96 12.69 12.58
CA PRO A 502 -8.75 11.87 12.48
C PRO A 502 -8.12 11.40 13.79
N GLU A 503 -8.68 11.73 14.96
CA GLU A 503 -8.07 11.38 16.26
C GLU A 503 -7.92 9.84 16.44
N PRO A 504 -6.81 9.35 17.01
CA PRO A 504 -5.71 10.09 17.65
C PRO A 504 -4.58 10.55 16.72
N PHE A 505 -4.73 10.46 15.40
CA PHE A 505 -3.65 10.69 14.45
C PHE A 505 -3.66 12.11 13.87
N LYS A 506 -2.48 12.59 13.46
CA LYS A 506 -2.32 13.82 12.68
C LYS A 506 -2.43 13.52 11.18
N PRO A 507 -3.37 14.14 10.44
CA PRO A 507 -3.40 14.07 8.98
C PRO A 507 -2.18 14.73 8.35
N GLY A 508 -1.81 14.27 7.15
CA GLY A 508 -0.81 14.92 6.29
C GLY A 508 0.56 14.25 6.26
N LEU A 509 0.70 13.08 6.89
CA LEU A 509 1.91 12.25 6.85
C LEU A 509 2.01 11.44 5.54
N PHE A 510 0.87 11.20 4.88
CA PHE A 510 0.80 10.51 3.60
C PHE A 510 -0.02 11.33 2.59
N PRO A 511 0.22 11.13 1.27
CA PRO A 511 -0.49 11.88 0.23
C PRO A 511 -2.00 11.84 0.41
N ASN A 512 -2.62 13.01 0.32
CA ASN A 512 -4.07 13.20 0.33
C ASN A 512 -4.81 12.65 1.57
N ASP A 513 -4.15 12.54 2.72
CA ASP A 513 -4.81 12.17 3.98
C ASP A 513 -6.08 13.02 4.25
N PRO A 514 -7.20 12.38 4.67
CA PRO A 514 -8.41 13.11 5.02
C PRO A 514 -8.24 13.83 6.35
N ASP A 515 -8.57 15.12 6.37
CA ASP A 515 -8.53 15.95 7.59
C ASP A 515 -9.90 16.11 8.28
N PHE A 516 -10.98 15.68 7.62
CA PHE A 516 -12.37 15.76 8.08
C PHE A 516 -12.85 17.18 8.45
N THR A 517 -12.13 18.22 8.01
CA THR A 517 -12.46 19.63 8.31
C THR A 517 -13.78 20.07 7.67
N ASN A 518 -14.18 19.40 6.59
CA ASN A 518 -15.44 19.63 5.88
C ASN A 518 -16.70 19.19 6.66
N CYS A 519 -16.55 18.47 7.79
CA CYS A 519 -17.68 18.03 8.61
C CYS A 519 -18.25 19.13 9.52
N GLY A 520 -17.52 20.24 9.73
CA GLY A 520 -17.97 21.34 10.59
C GLY A 520 -18.40 20.87 11.98
N ASP A 521 -19.58 21.30 12.44
CA ASP A 521 -20.15 20.89 13.73
C ASP A 521 -20.82 19.49 13.69
N ASN A 522 -21.05 18.92 12.49
CA ASN A 522 -21.71 17.62 12.30
C ASN A 522 -20.73 16.45 12.44
N ILE A 523 -19.99 16.39 13.55
CA ILE A 523 -18.95 15.37 13.77
C ILE A 523 -19.57 13.97 13.88
N ALA A 524 -20.78 13.87 14.44
CA ALA A 524 -21.49 12.61 14.61
C ALA A 524 -21.98 12.05 13.27
N GLY A 525 -21.25 11.09 12.72
CA GLY A 525 -21.58 10.38 11.48
C GLY A 525 -20.81 10.86 10.24
N CYS A 526 -20.33 12.11 10.20
CA CYS A 526 -19.49 12.61 9.11
C CYS A 526 -18.00 12.28 9.31
N ALA A 527 -17.48 12.48 10.53
CA ALA A 527 -16.06 12.28 10.86
C ALA A 527 -15.77 10.82 11.21
N MET A 528 -16.00 9.94 10.24
CA MET A 528 -15.80 8.48 10.33
C MET A 528 -14.94 8.00 9.15
N ALA A 529 -14.29 6.85 9.32
CA ALA A 529 -13.36 6.32 8.35
C ALA A 529 -13.99 6.12 6.98
N TRP A 530 -13.30 6.54 5.92
CA TRP A 530 -13.74 6.29 4.56
C TRP A 530 -13.56 4.81 4.21
N ALA A 531 -14.57 4.20 3.59
CA ALA A 531 -14.44 2.87 3.03
C ALA A 531 -13.51 2.90 1.80
N VAL A 532 -13.79 3.81 0.86
CA VAL A 532 -12.97 4.02 -0.34
C VAL A 532 -12.84 5.51 -0.63
N ARG A 533 -11.62 5.97 -0.92
CA ARG A 533 -11.36 7.30 -1.50
C ARG A 533 -10.61 7.17 -2.81
N ILE A 534 -11.06 7.86 -3.85
CA ILE A 534 -10.40 7.93 -5.15
C ILE A 534 -10.14 9.40 -5.47
N ILE A 535 -8.87 9.79 -5.52
CA ILE A 535 -8.43 11.18 -5.65
C ILE A 535 -7.40 11.27 -6.75
N ASP A 536 -7.58 12.20 -7.69
CA ASP A 536 -6.67 12.45 -8.82
C ASP A 536 -6.27 11.18 -9.59
N SER A 537 -7.15 10.19 -9.61
CA SER A 537 -6.85 8.86 -10.14
C SER A 537 -7.52 8.64 -11.49
N SER A 538 -6.98 7.72 -12.29
CA SER A 538 -7.58 7.41 -13.59
C SER A 538 -7.56 5.91 -13.92
N THR A 539 -8.56 5.43 -14.66
CA THR A 539 -8.63 4.01 -15.07
C THR A 539 -8.69 3.09 -13.85
N ILE A 540 -9.75 3.27 -13.05
CA ILE A 540 -10.01 2.52 -11.83
C ILE A 540 -11.24 1.65 -12.02
N TYR A 541 -11.07 0.34 -11.88
CA TYR A 541 -12.07 -0.66 -12.20
C TYR A 541 -12.42 -1.47 -10.96
N MET A 542 -13.59 -1.25 -10.40
CA MET A 542 -14.08 -1.96 -9.22
C MET A 542 -15.09 -3.03 -9.63
N LEU A 543 -14.71 -4.30 -9.46
CA LEU A 543 -15.49 -5.49 -9.84
C LEU A 543 -16.16 -6.10 -8.60
N GLY A 544 -17.03 -5.33 -7.96
CA GLY A 544 -17.70 -5.71 -6.72
C GLY A 544 -17.11 -5.05 -5.49
N SER A 545 -17.98 -4.57 -4.60
CA SER A 545 -17.59 -4.03 -3.29
C SER A 545 -18.66 -4.27 -2.22
N GLY A 546 -18.20 -4.54 -1.00
CA GLY A 546 -19.02 -4.61 0.22
C GLY A 546 -18.53 -3.61 1.26
N LEU A 547 -19.23 -2.49 1.42
CA LEU A 547 -18.81 -1.38 2.28
C LEU A 547 -19.77 -1.22 3.47
N TYR A 548 -19.29 -1.51 4.69
CA TYR A 548 -20.17 -1.65 5.85
C TYR A 548 -19.82 -0.68 6.99
N SER A 549 -20.89 -0.14 7.58
CA SER A 549 -20.84 0.63 8.82
C SER A 549 -21.91 0.10 9.77
N TRP A 550 -21.47 -0.64 10.80
CA TRP A 550 -22.35 -1.40 11.68
C TRP A 550 -22.74 -0.69 12.96
N PHE A 551 -21.90 0.24 13.40
CA PHE A 551 -21.97 0.79 14.74
C PHE A 551 -21.84 2.31 14.74
N ALA A 552 -22.45 2.91 15.75
CA ALA A 552 -22.06 4.21 16.28
C ALA A 552 -21.70 3.98 17.75
N PHE A 553 -20.42 4.07 18.10
CA PHE A 553 -19.93 3.85 19.47
C PHE A 553 -20.39 2.51 20.09
N TYR A 554 -20.17 1.40 19.37
CA TYR A 554 -20.61 0.04 19.73
C TYR A 554 -22.13 -0.15 19.91
N THR A 555 -22.96 0.83 19.54
CA THR A 555 -24.42 0.66 19.46
C THR A 555 -24.84 0.41 18.02
N GLN A 556 -25.87 -0.41 17.82
CA GLN A 556 -26.37 -0.79 16.50
C GLN A 556 -27.73 -0.16 16.16
N ASP A 557 -28.23 0.76 17.00
CA ASP A 557 -29.53 1.42 16.83
C ASP A 557 -29.62 2.15 15.48
N CYS A 558 -28.49 2.68 15.00
CA CYS A 558 -28.34 3.33 13.70
C CYS A 558 -28.64 2.43 12.49
N LEU A 559 -28.65 1.10 12.65
CA LEU A 559 -28.98 0.16 11.58
C LEU A 559 -30.47 0.14 11.23
N GLU A 560 -31.35 0.49 12.16
CA GLU A 560 -32.78 0.59 11.91
C GLU A 560 -33.09 1.71 10.91
N THR A 561 -32.42 2.85 11.10
CA THR A 561 -32.49 4.05 10.26
C THR A 561 -31.52 4.02 9.09
N GLY A 562 -30.52 3.15 9.11
CA GLY A 562 -29.51 2.99 8.05
C GLY A 562 -28.51 4.15 7.96
N ASN A 563 -28.24 4.84 9.07
CA ASN A 563 -27.47 6.08 9.13
C ASN A 563 -26.34 6.03 10.18
N CYS A 564 -25.67 4.88 10.30
CA CYS A 564 -24.50 4.74 11.19
C CYS A 564 -23.38 5.70 10.79
N GLN A 565 -23.23 5.92 9.47
CA GLN A 565 -22.27 6.83 8.87
C GLN A 565 -22.94 7.66 7.77
N GLU A 566 -22.51 8.91 7.62
CA GLU A 566 -23.03 9.81 6.60
C GLU A 566 -22.47 9.46 5.22
N ARG A 567 -21.15 9.34 5.08
CA ARG A 567 -20.46 9.14 3.80
C ARG A 567 -19.37 8.08 3.91
N GLY A 568 -19.29 7.17 2.93
CA GLY A 568 -18.31 6.06 2.95
C GLY A 568 -17.44 5.94 1.69
N PHE A 569 -17.91 6.40 0.53
CA PHE A 569 -17.17 6.35 -0.73
C PHE A 569 -17.01 7.75 -1.29
N TYR A 570 -15.78 8.25 -1.35
CA TYR A 570 -15.42 9.57 -1.86
C TYR A 570 -14.73 9.49 -3.23
N VAL A 571 -15.11 10.36 -4.17
CA VAL A 571 -14.42 10.50 -5.46
C VAL A 571 -14.19 11.97 -5.80
N GLU A 572 -12.96 12.29 -6.17
CA GLU A 572 -12.54 13.64 -6.52
C GLU A 572 -11.58 13.63 -7.71
N GLN A 573 -11.80 14.58 -8.62
CA GLN A 573 -10.94 14.90 -9.77
C GLN A 573 -10.44 13.65 -10.55
N SER A 574 -11.28 12.61 -10.62
CA SER A 574 -10.88 11.30 -11.14
C SER A 574 -11.59 10.96 -12.44
N THR A 575 -10.94 10.20 -13.33
CA THR A 575 -11.49 9.89 -14.68
C THR A 575 -11.52 8.39 -14.94
N ASN A 576 -12.35 7.95 -15.89
CA ASN A 576 -12.45 6.53 -16.29
C ASN A 576 -12.60 5.57 -15.09
N THR A 577 -13.46 5.95 -14.13
CA THR A 577 -13.75 5.16 -12.93
C THR A 577 -15.03 4.38 -13.17
N TRP A 578 -14.97 3.06 -13.01
CA TRP A 578 -16.10 2.15 -13.19
C TRP A 578 -16.32 1.36 -11.92
N VAL A 579 -17.51 1.51 -11.34
CA VAL A 579 -17.89 0.77 -10.13
C VAL A 579 -19.03 -0.15 -10.48
N TYR A 580 -18.74 -1.45 -10.50
CA TYR A 580 -19.73 -2.50 -10.70
C TYR A 580 -20.02 -3.21 -9.39
N ASN A 581 -21.27 -3.63 -9.21
CA ASN A 581 -21.70 -4.44 -8.08
C ASN A 581 -21.34 -3.82 -6.70
N LEU A 582 -21.77 -2.58 -6.46
CA LEU A 582 -21.56 -1.86 -5.20
C LEU A 582 -22.64 -2.23 -4.19
N VAL A 583 -22.22 -2.65 -3.00
CA VAL A 583 -23.11 -2.94 -1.89
C VAL A 583 -22.69 -2.18 -0.64
N THR A 584 -23.63 -1.45 -0.03
CA THR A 584 -23.40 -0.64 1.16
C THR A 584 -24.38 -0.99 2.29
N LYS A 585 -23.96 -0.81 3.54
CA LYS A 585 -24.81 -0.98 4.72
C LYS A 585 -24.51 0.05 5.79
N GLY A 586 -25.55 0.72 6.30
CA GLY A 586 -25.43 1.71 7.38
C GLY A 586 -24.79 3.03 6.98
N ILE A 587 -24.58 3.27 5.68
CA ILE A 587 -23.98 4.48 5.11
C ILE A 587 -25.08 5.25 4.37
N THR A 588 -25.25 6.54 4.65
CA THR A 588 -26.34 7.36 4.09
C THR A 588 -26.09 7.71 2.61
N GLU A 589 -24.89 8.20 2.30
CA GLU A 589 -24.41 8.51 0.96
C GLU A 589 -23.49 7.35 0.50
N SER A 590 -23.99 6.51 -0.39
CA SER A 590 -23.25 5.35 -0.91
C SER A 590 -22.07 5.75 -1.78
N ILE A 591 -22.20 6.84 -2.55
CA ILE A 591 -21.10 7.50 -3.28
C ILE A 591 -21.28 9.01 -3.15
N SER A 592 -20.22 9.71 -2.77
CA SER A 592 -20.17 11.15 -2.54
C SER A 592 -19.10 11.79 -3.43
N PRO A 593 -19.38 12.10 -4.71
CA PRO A 593 -18.44 12.82 -5.56
C PRO A 593 -18.39 14.31 -5.21
N THR A 594 -17.19 14.91 -5.22
CA THR A 594 -16.99 16.30 -4.80
C THR A 594 -17.72 17.31 -5.68
N GLY A 595 -18.59 18.13 -5.09
CA GLY A 595 -19.32 19.18 -5.83
C GLY A 595 -20.43 18.64 -6.73
N GLU A 596 -20.75 17.34 -6.66
CA GLU A 596 -21.85 16.69 -7.40
C GLU A 596 -22.92 16.17 -6.44
N THR A 597 -24.05 15.71 -6.99
CA THR A 597 -25.12 15.11 -6.20
C THR A 597 -24.71 13.72 -5.72
N PRO A 598 -24.74 13.43 -4.41
CA PRO A 598 -24.44 12.09 -3.90
C PRO A 598 -25.47 11.05 -4.33
N LEU A 599 -25.01 9.81 -4.47
CA LEU A 599 -25.87 8.64 -4.61
C LEU A 599 -26.31 8.18 -3.21
N TYR A 600 -27.58 8.38 -2.86
CA TYR A 600 -28.08 8.00 -1.53
C TYR A 600 -28.42 6.52 -1.45
N ALA A 601 -28.04 5.88 -0.34
CA ALA A 601 -28.34 4.48 -0.07
C ALA A 601 -29.84 4.18 -0.07
N ARG A 602 -30.67 5.16 0.31
CA ARG A 602 -32.15 5.03 0.31
C ARG A 602 -32.71 4.81 -1.10
N ASP A 603 -32.06 5.35 -2.12
CA ASP A 603 -32.53 5.29 -3.52
C ASP A 603 -32.13 3.96 -4.19
N VAL A 604 -31.16 3.25 -3.61
CA VAL A 604 -30.63 1.97 -4.09
C VAL A 604 -30.82 0.84 -3.08
N ARG A 605 -31.74 1.00 -2.13
CA ARG A 605 -32.02 0.00 -1.09
C ARG A 605 -32.68 -1.24 -1.70
N ASN A 606 -32.10 -2.42 -1.45
CA ASN A 606 -32.62 -3.69 -1.96
C ASN A 606 -32.47 -4.81 -0.91
N GLY A 607 -33.54 -5.09 -0.18
CA GLY A 607 -33.51 -6.05 0.91
C GLY A 607 -32.78 -5.55 2.16
N TYR A 608 -31.84 -6.36 2.66
CA TYR A 608 -31.08 -6.04 3.87
C TYR A 608 -30.04 -4.92 3.65
N THR A 609 -29.47 -4.83 2.44
CA THR A 609 -28.41 -3.88 2.07
C THR A 609 -28.89 -2.92 0.99
N SER A 610 -28.08 -1.91 0.68
CA SER A 610 -28.21 -1.10 -0.51
C SER A 610 -27.31 -1.68 -1.59
N SER A 611 -27.85 -1.93 -2.79
CA SER A 611 -27.17 -2.66 -3.87
C SER A 611 -27.37 -1.96 -5.20
N LEU A 612 -26.25 -1.75 -5.89
CA LEU A 612 -26.18 -1.11 -7.19
C LEU A 612 -25.39 -1.99 -8.16
N LEU A 613 -26.00 -2.29 -9.29
CA LEU A 613 -25.44 -3.07 -10.38
C LEU A 613 -24.22 -2.40 -11.02
N ALA A 614 -24.33 -1.11 -11.30
CA ALA A 614 -23.27 -0.29 -11.86
C ALA A 614 -23.49 1.18 -11.54
N TRP A 615 -22.41 1.89 -11.24
CA TRP A 615 -22.35 3.34 -11.24
C TRP A 615 -21.54 3.79 -12.45
N LEU A 616 -22.20 4.50 -13.36
CA LEU A 616 -21.69 4.88 -14.67
C LEU A 616 -21.66 6.40 -14.74
N HIS A 617 -20.48 6.97 -15.01
CA HIS A 617 -20.37 8.42 -15.23
C HIS A 617 -20.71 8.75 -16.69
N THR A 618 -21.63 9.70 -16.93
CA THR A 618 -22.04 10.07 -18.29
C THR A 618 -21.17 11.16 -18.92
N GLY A 619 -20.41 11.89 -18.10
CA GLY A 619 -19.50 12.94 -18.53
C GLY A 619 -18.19 12.42 -19.13
N THR A 620 -17.63 13.17 -20.09
CA THR A 620 -16.24 12.98 -20.55
C THR A 620 -15.23 13.70 -19.65
N GLY A 621 -15.69 14.41 -18.62
CA GLY A 621 -14.85 15.13 -17.68
C GLY A 621 -14.44 14.28 -16.47
N ALA A 622 -13.62 14.87 -15.60
CA ALA A 622 -13.38 14.30 -14.29
C ALA A 622 -14.66 14.28 -13.45
N ILE A 623 -14.83 13.19 -12.69
CA ILE A 623 -15.81 13.01 -11.63
C ILE A 623 -15.34 13.83 -10.43
N GLY A 624 -16.26 14.51 -9.77
CA GLY A 624 -15.97 15.23 -8.55
C GLY A 624 -15.02 16.40 -8.81
N LYS A 625 -15.33 17.21 -9.84
CA LYS A 625 -14.43 18.27 -10.29
C LYS A 625 -14.18 19.26 -9.18
N ARG A 626 -12.90 19.52 -8.92
CA ARG A 626 -12.53 20.64 -8.08
C ARG A 626 -12.89 21.97 -8.74
N LYS A 627 -13.08 22.97 -7.90
CA LYS A 627 -13.31 24.36 -8.33
C LYS A 627 -12.10 24.94 -9.09
N PHE A 628 -10.90 24.43 -8.81
CA PHE A 628 -9.63 24.77 -9.45
C PHE A 628 -8.75 23.50 -9.59
N PRO A 629 -7.88 23.42 -10.60
CA PRO A 629 -7.04 22.24 -10.85
C PRO A 629 -5.93 22.02 -9.81
N GLY A 630 -5.62 23.01 -8.97
CA GLY A 630 -4.48 23.00 -8.07
C GLY A 630 -3.13 23.11 -8.81
N PHE A 631 -2.04 23.18 -8.06
CA PHE A 631 -0.68 23.15 -8.63
C PHE A 631 0.32 22.50 -7.66
N TYR A 632 1.40 21.96 -8.22
CA TYR A 632 2.51 21.43 -7.44
C TYR A 632 3.59 22.51 -7.28
N LEU A 633 4.19 22.59 -6.09
CA LEU A 633 5.37 23.44 -5.88
C LEU A 633 6.65 22.74 -6.32
N TRP A 634 6.73 21.42 -6.17
CA TRP A 634 7.79 20.56 -6.70
C TRP A 634 7.17 19.52 -7.61
N ASP A 635 7.73 19.37 -8.81
CA ASP A 635 7.20 18.50 -9.87
C ASP A 635 8.06 17.23 -10.02
N ASP A 636 7.42 16.06 -10.00
CA ASP A 636 8.12 14.78 -9.97
C ASP A 636 8.88 14.45 -11.28
N GLU A 637 8.55 15.13 -12.38
CA GLU A 637 9.27 14.98 -13.64
C GLU A 637 10.37 16.04 -13.81
N GLN A 638 10.11 17.28 -13.43
CA GLN A 638 11.04 18.39 -13.65
C GLN A 638 12.11 18.51 -12.55
N ASP A 639 11.79 18.11 -11.32
CA ASP A 639 12.67 18.29 -10.14
C ASP A 639 13.31 16.96 -9.67
N GLN A 640 13.43 15.95 -10.56
CA GLN A 640 13.96 14.61 -10.22
C GLN A 640 15.34 14.64 -9.54
N ASP A 641 16.21 15.58 -9.93
CA ASP A 641 17.57 15.69 -9.37
C ASP A 641 17.54 16.01 -7.86
N VAL A 642 16.53 16.76 -7.42
CA VAL A 642 16.32 17.09 -5.99
C VAL A 642 15.50 16.01 -5.31
N LEU A 643 14.43 15.54 -5.97
CA LEU A 643 13.49 14.57 -5.40
C LEU A 643 14.06 13.15 -5.25
N SER A 644 15.11 12.80 -5.99
CA SER A 644 15.82 11.52 -5.83
C SER A 644 16.75 11.47 -4.60
N GLY A 645 17.08 12.63 -4.03
CA GLY A 645 17.98 12.75 -2.88
C GLY A 645 17.28 12.74 -1.51
N VAL A 646 15.96 12.78 -1.47
CA VAL A 646 15.16 12.90 -0.25
C VAL A 646 14.37 11.62 0.06
N SER A 647 14.06 11.38 1.33
CA SER A 647 13.21 10.24 1.74
C SER A 647 11.83 10.24 1.06
N SER A 648 11.23 9.05 0.93
CA SER A 648 9.90 8.87 0.32
C SER A 648 8.80 9.64 1.05
N THR A 649 8.96 9.85 2.37
CA THR A 649 8.08 10.69 3.20
C THR A 649 8.23 12.18 2.83
N CYS A 650 9.46 12.69 2.75
CA CYS A 650 9.71 14.07 2.35
C CYS A 650 9.26 14.33 0.90
N LYS A 651 9.57 13.42 -0.02
CA LYS A 651 9.13 13.48 -1.42
C LYS A 651 7.60 13.62 -1.52
N ALA A 652 6.86 12.78 -0.80
CA ALA A 652 5.40 12.83 -0.74
C ALA A 652 4.86 14.18 -0.21
N SER A 653 5.52 14.77 0.77
CA SER A 653 5.17 16.11 1.28
C SER A 653 5.49 17.22 0.29
N LEU A 654 6.62 17.15 -0.43
CA LEU A 654 7.00 18.14 -1.44
C LEU A 654 6.08 18.12 -2.66
N THR A 655 5.70 16.92 -3.13
CA THR A 655 4.81 16.71 -4.28
C THR A 655 3.33 16.70 -3.88
N ARG A 656 3.00 17.11 -2.65
CA ARG A 656 1.60 17.30 -2.25
C ARG A 656 0.99 18.43 -3.08
N LEU A 657 -0.20 18.17 -3.63
CA LEU A 657 -0.92 19.14 -4.43
C LEU A 657 -1.42 20.31 -3.57
N VAL A 658 -1.14 21.53 -4.02
CA VAL A 658 -1.68 22.75 -3.41
C VAL A 658 -3.02 23.07 -4.07
N GLU A 659 -4.07 22.99 -3.27
CA GLU A 659 -5.47 23.18 -3.68
C GLU A 659 -5.82 24.66 -3.69
N CYS A 660 -5.16 25.40 -4.57
CA CYS A 660 -5.36 26.83 -4.77
C CYS A 660 -5.66 27.16 -6.22
N HIS A 661 -6.26 28.33 -6.44
CA HIS A 661 -6.35 28.93 -7.76
C HIS A 661 -4.95 29.14 -8.36
N ASP A 662 -4.77 28.95 -9.66
CA ASP A 662 -3.47 29.02 -10.36
C ASP A 662 -2.68 30.33 -10.12
N GLN A 663 -3.37 31.46 -9.99
CA GLN A 663 -2.80 32.77 -9.66
C GLN A 663 -2.05 32.79 -8.33
N VAL A 664 -2.36 31.89 -7.40
CA VAL A 664 -1.62 31.75 -6.13
C VAL A 664 -0.20 31.24 -6.38
N TYR A 665 0.04 30.46 -7.45
CA TYR A 665 1.39 30.05 -7.85
C TYR A 665 2.30 31.24 -8.18
N MET A 666 1.72 32.35 -8.68
CA MET A 666 2.47 33.58 -8.97
C MET A 666 3.01 34.27 -7.70
N LEU A 667 2.50 33.89 -6.52
CA LEU A 667 3.00 34.38 -5.24
C LEU A 667 4.36 33.77 -4.86
N ARG A 668 4.92 32.86 -5.66
CA ARG A 668 6.23 32.24 -5.42
C ARG A 668 7.41 33.21 -5.57
N ALA A 669 7.22 34.35 -6.25
CA ALA A 669 8.26 35.38 -6.38
C ALA A 669 8.33 36.27 -5.13
N LEU A 670 9.51 36.43 -4.52
CA LEU A 670 9.71 37.37 -3.40
C LEU A 670 9.58 38.83 -3.87
N GLN A 671 8.47 39.48 -3.50
CA GLN A 671 8.19 40.89 -3.82
C GLN A 671 7.10 41.46 -2.90
N TRP A 672 6.95 42.78 -2.90
CA TRP A 672 5.80 43.46 -2.28
C TRP A 672 4.54 43.16 -3.09
N ARG A 673 3.47 42.67 -2.45
CA ARG A 673 2.20 42.39 -3.15
C ARG A 673 1.29 43.61 -3.12
N GLY A 674 0.95 44.14 -4.30
CA GLY A 674 -0.05 45.20 -4.49
C GLY A 674 -1.47 44.65 -4.67
N SER A 675 -2.40 45.51 -5.10
CA SER A 675 -3.76 45.11 -5.48
C SER A 675 -3.78 44.21 -6.71
N MET A 676 -4.77 43.32 -6.79
CA MET A 676 -5.09 42.56 -8.00
C MET A 676 -6.16 43.25 -8.87
N HIS A 677 -6.74 44.36 -8.37
CA HIS A 677 -7.83 45.12 -8.97
C HIS A 677 -9.03 44.26 -9.44
N ASN A 678 -9.23 43.10 -8.81
CA ASN A 678 -10.28 42.14 -9.15
C ASN A 678 -10.69 41.35 -7.91
N ASP A 679 -11.70 41.85 -7.21
CA ASP A 679 -12.21 41.24 -5.98
C ASP A 679 -12.70 39.81 -6.19
N THR A 680 -13.27 39.50 -7.36
CA THR A 680 -13.73 38.12 -7.66
C THR A 680 -12.57 37.15 -7.77
N LEU A 681 -11.48 37.56 -8.43
CA LEU A 681 -10.26 36.75 -8.51
C LEU A 681 -9.58 36.65 -7.14
N THR A 682 -9.56 37.74 -6.39
CA THR A 682 -8.96 37.79 -5.05
C THR A 682 -9.74 36.90 -4.08
N ASP A 683 -11.08 36.90 -4.13
CA ASP A 683 -11.93 35.99 -3.35
C ASP A 683 -11.70 34.51 -3.71
N LEU A 684 -11.38 34.20 -4.97
CA LEU A 684 -11.02 32.83 -5.39
C LEU A 684 -9.62 32.42 -4.89
N MET A 685 -8.65 33.33 -4.92
CA MET A 685 -7.31 33.09 -4.38
C MET A 685 -7.35 32.95 -2.85
N CYS A 686 -8.18 33.76 -2.20
CA CYS A 686 -8.33 33.84 -0.75
C CYS A 686 -9.39 32.90 -0.18
N ASP A 687 -9.76 31.87 -0.95
CA ASP A 687 -10.62 30.81 -0.46
C ASP A 687 -9.97 30.15 0.76
N LYS A 688 -10.77 29.91 1.81
CA LYS A 688 -10.27 29.34 3.06
C LYS A 688 -9.63 27.97 2.86
N THR A 689 -10.14 27.19 1.90
CA THR A 689 -9.59 25.86 1.55
C THR A 689 -8.17 25.97 0.97
N CYS A 690 -7.92 26.97 0.12
CA CYS A 690 -6.59 27.27 -0.40
C CYS A 690 -5.61 27.61 0.73
N GLY A 691 -6.04 28.45 1.68
CA GLY A 691 -5.20 28.78 2.84
C GLY A 691 -4.85 27.56 3.70
N GLN A 692 -5.82 26.69 3.97
CA GLN A 692 -5.61 25.44 4.69
C GLN A 692 -4.66 24.48 3.96
N SER A 693 -4.80 24.38 2.63
CA SER A 693 -3.94 23.54 1.79
C SER A 693 -2.48 24.00 1.81
N LEU A 694 -2.24 25.31 1.66
CA LEU A 694 -0.89 25.90 1.74
C LEU A 694 -0.25 25.72 3.12
N GLN A 695 -1.04 25.94 4.18
CA GLN A 695 -0.56 25.75 5.55
C GLN A 695 -0.17 24.29 5.79
N ALA A 696 -1.04 23.35 5.40
CA ALA A 696 -0.79 21.92 5.55
C ALA A 696 0.45 21.46 4.78
N TRP A 697 0.63 21.96 3.54
CA TRP A 697 1.84 21.71 2.75
C TRP A 697 3.09 22.21 3.47
N LEU A 698 3.08 23.46 3.97
CA LEU A 698 4.24 24.05 4.63
C LEU A 698 4.58 23.31 5.93
N GLU A 699 3.57 22.99 6.74
CA GLU A 699 3.76 22.26 7.99
C GLU A 699 4.28 20.84 7.76
N SER A 700 3.81 20.13 6.73
CA SER A 700 4.28 18.77 6.44
C SER A 700 5.72 18.79 5.92
N VAL A 701 6.06 19.68 4.98
CA VAL A 701 7.44 19.80 4.46
C VAL A 701 8.42 20.25 5.54
N SER A 702 8.04 21.19 6.41
CA SER A 702 8.91 21.64 7.50
C SER A 702 9.22 20.54 8.52
N VAL A 703 8.36 19.52 8.66
CA VAL A 703 8.58 18.38 9.55
C VAL A 703 9.32 17.26 8.83
N ASP A 704 8.76 16.80 7.70
CA ASP A 704 9.19 15.59 7.02
C ASP A 704 10.54 15.74 6.31
N CYS A 705 10.88 16.96 5.89
CA CYS A 705 12.11 17.25 5.15
C CYS A 705 13.21 17.89 6.01
N ALA A 706 13.02 18.02 7.33
CA ALA A 706 13.90 18.80 8.21
C ALA A 706 15.37 18.31 8.27
N ARG A 707 15.65 17.07 7.84
CA ARG A 707 16.97 16.40 7.94
C ARG A 707 17.52 15.90 6.60
N GLU A 708 16.86 16.19 5.49
CA GLU A 708 17.10 15.52 4.20
C GLU A 708 18.04 16.31 3.27
N HIS A 709 18.42 17.55 3.61
CA HIS A 709 19.42 18.31 2.87
C HIS A 709 20.12 19.39 3.73
N ASP A 710 21.45 19.30 3.89
CA ASP A 710 22.24 20.28 4.67
C ASP A 710 22.40 21.65 3.98
N HIS A 711 21.95 21.81 2.73
CA HIS A 711 22.24 23.00 1.91
C HIS A 711 21.07 23.60 1.11
N VAL A 712 19.87 22.99 1.13
CA VAL A 712 18.69 23.49 0.40
C VAL A 712 17.48 23.47 1.32
N VAL A 713 16.82 24.62 1.49
CA VAL A 713 15.63 24.75 2.34
C VAL A 713 14.40 24.39 1.52
N LEU A 714 14.05 23.10 1.50
CA LEU A 714 12.99 22.56 0.64
C LEU A 714 11.59 23.17 0.91
N SER A 715 11.38 23.74 2.10
CA SER A 715 10.16 24.47 2.48
C SER A 715 10.07 25.89 1.92
N GLU A 716 11.18 26.48 1.46
CA GLU A 716 11.26 27.88 1.02
C GLU A 716 10.19 28.26 -0.03
N PRO A 717 9.98 27.48 -1.11
CA PRO A 717 9.04 27.91 -2.13
C PRO A 717 7.59 27.97 -1.64
N GLY A 718 7.16 27.03 -0.80
CA GLY A 718 5.81 27.08 -0.22
C GLY A 718 5.70 28.05 0.95
N GLY A 719 6.77 28.28 1.71
CA GLY A 719 6.82 29.33 2.72
C GLY A 719 6.61 30.72 2.13
N ILE A 720 7.20 31.00 0.97
CA ILE A 720 7.03 32.27 0.24
C ILE A 720 5.59 32.42 -0.27
N VAL A 721 5.02 31.36 -0.86
CA VAL A 721 3.63 31.38 -1.34
C VAL A 721 2.66 31.55 -0.18
N TRP A 722 2.86 30.88 0.96
CA TRP A 722 2.04 31.01 2.16
C TRP A 722 2.10 32.41 2.78
N ALA A 723 3.29 33.00 2.88
CA ALA A 723 3.45 34.38 3.31
C ALA A 723 2.75 35.35 2.35
N GLY A 724 2.96 35.18 1.04
CA GLY A 724 2.31 35.98 0.00
C GLY A 724 0.79 35.84 -0.01
N TRP A 725 0.26 34.66 0.29
CA TRP A 725 -1.18 34.41 0.39
C TRP A 725 -1.77 35.15 1.60
N ASN A 726 -1.17 35.01 2.79
CA ASN A 726 -1.60 35.73 3.99
C ASN A 726 -1.58 37.24 3.81
N GLU A 727 -0.56 37.74 3.12
CA GLU A 727 -0.46 39.12 2.69
C GLU A 727 -1.62 39.49 1.76
N THR A 728 -1.84 38.77 0.66
CA THR A 728 -2.86 39.13 -0.35
C THR A 728 -4.28 39.10 0.24
N CYS A 729 -4.54 38.17 1.16
CA CYS A 729 -5.89 37.86 1.64
C CYS A 729 -6.35 38.63 2.88
N VAL A 730 -5.54 39.55 3.38
CA VAL A 730 -5.93 40.40 4.52
C VAL A 730 -6.94 41.47 4.08
N LYS A 731 -8.06 41.54 4.82
CA LYS A 731 -9.11 42.57 4.64
C LYS A 731 -9.10 43.56 5.79
N ASP A 732 -9.43 44.81 5.50
CA ASP A 732 -9.70 45.82 6.53
C ASP A 732 -11.01 45.47 7.26
N PRO A 733 -11.00 45.25 8.59
CA PRO A 733 -12.18 44.85 9.35
C PRO A 733 -13.30 45.91 9.33
N ASN A 734 -12.99 47.18 9.03
CA ASN A 734 -13.99 48.24 9.03
C ASN A 734 -14.68 48.41 7.67
N THR A 735 -13.95 48.19 6.57
CA THR A 735 -14.44 48.45 5.21
C THR A 735 -14.73 47.17 4.42
N GLY A 736 -14.19 46.03 4.84
CA GLY A 736 -14.31 44.76 4.12
C GLY A 736 -13.50 44.68 2.82
N LYS A 737 -12.79 45.75 2.44
CA LYS A 737 -11.89 45.79 1.26
C LYS A 737 -10.61 44.99 1.52
N TYR A 738 -10.03 44.43 0.47
CA TYR A 738 -8.68 43.86 0.55
C TYR A 738 -7.65 44.95 0.79
N CYS A 739 -6.69 44.65 1.65
CA CYS A 739 -5.68 45.62 2.04
C CYS A 739 -4.73 46.00 0.89
N GLY A 740 -4.54 45.14 -0.11
CA GLY A 740 -3.85 45.50 -1.34
C GLY A 740 -4.55 46.66 -2.06
N ASP A 741 -5.86 46.56 -2.24
CA ASP A 741 -6.67 47.60 -2.89
C ASP A 741 -6.69 48.91 -2.08
N ALA A 742 -6.77 48.80 -0.76
CA ALA A 742 -6.75 49.97 0.12
C ALA A 742 -5.40 50.70 0.07
N ILE A 743 -4.28 49.96 0.01
CA ILE A 743 -2.93 50.54 -0.05
C ILE A 743 -2.65 51.14 -1.44
N ASP A 744 -3.16 50.55 -2.51
CA ASP A 744 -2.99 51.09 -3.87
C ASP A 744 -3.69 52.45 -4.07
N GLU A 745 -4.67 52.78 -3.23
CA GLU A 745 -5.32 54.10 -3.18
C GLU A 745 -4.49 55.17 -2.43
N PHE A 746 -3.35 54.81 -1.81
CA PHE A 746 -2.54 55.74 -1.03
C PHE A 746 -1.75 56.74 -1.88
N THR A 747 -1.37 57.84 -1.23
CA THR A 747 -0.59 58.91 -1.86
C THR A 747 0.82 58.40 -2.20
N VAL A 748 1.18 58.40 -3.48
CA VAL A 748 2.52 58.03 -3.94
C VAL A 748 3.53 59.09 -3.49
N VAL A 749 4.43 58.71 -2.58
CA VAL A 749 5.47 59.59 -2.01
C VAL A 749 6.87 58.98 -2.18
N GLN A 750 7.92 59.79 -2.10
CA GLN A 750 9.31 59.33 -2.23
C GLN A 750 9.85 58.67 -0.96
N SER A 751 9.29 59.00 0.21
CA SER A 751 9.64 58.41 1.50
C SER A 751 8.41 58.31 2.38
N ILE A 752 8.35 57.28 3.23
CA ILE A 752 7.22 57.09 4.16
C ILE A 752 7.03 58.25 5.15
N SER A 753 8.05 59.10 5.33
CA SER A 753 7.95 60.31 6.17
C SER A 753 6.98 61.36 5.63
N ASP A 754 6.74 61.32 4.32
CA ASP A 754 5.89 62.27 3.61
C ASP A 754 4.46 61.74 3.42
N MET A 755 4.18 60.50 3.85
CA MET A 755 2.84 59.92 3.79
C MET A 755 1.87 60.62 4.74
N PRO A 756 0.61 60.83 4.34
CA PRO A 756 -0.45 61.25 5.25
C PRO A 756 -0.56 60.32 6.45
N GLN A 757 -0.71 60.89 7.66
CA GLN A 757 -0.75 60.11 8.90
C GLN A 757 -1.88 59.05 8.91
N GLY A 758 -3.02 59.32 8.25
CA GLY A 758 -4.12 58.36 8.15
C GLY A 758 -3.80 57.13 7.29
N GLU A 759 -2.96 57.29 6.26
CA GLU A 759 -2.51 56.19 5.39
C GLU A 759 -1.36 55.42 6.05
N LEU A 760 -0.39 56.15 6.60
CA LEU A 760 0.76 55.59 7.35
C LEU A 760 0.30 54.73 8.54
N CYS A 761 -0.72 55.20 9.27
CA CYS A 761 -1.26 54.49 10.42
C CYS A 761 -2.52 53.65 10.10
N SER A 762 -2.78 53.37 8.83
CA SER A 762 -3.92 52.54 8.44
C SER A 762 -3.72 51.10 8.91
N TYR A 763 -4.84 50.41 9.18
CA TYR A 763 -4.82 48.99 9.56
C TYR A 763 -4.07 48.14 8.53
N CYS A 764 -4.34 48.37 7.25
CA CYS A 764 -3.78 47.60 6.15
C CYS A 764 -2.26 47.75 6.03
N TYR A 765 -1.75 48.98 6.11
CA TYR A 765 -0.32 49.24 5.98
C TYR A 765 0.46 48.65 7.16
N ILE A 766 -0.02 48.89 8.40
CA ILE A 766 0.62 48.35 9.61
C ILE A 766 0.59 46.82 9.61
N THR A 767 -0.55 46.22 9.27
CA THR A 767 -0.71 44.76 9.29
C THR A 767 0.19 44.10 8.27
N ARG A 768 0.36 44.70 7.09
CA ARG A 768 1.26 44.19 6.06
C ARG A 768 2.73 44.14 6.53
N TYR A 769 3.22 45.19 7.17
CA TYR A 769 4.58 45.18 7.73
C TYR A 769 4.77 44.18 8.88
N LYS A 770 3.75 44.02 9.73
CA LYS A 770 3.78 43.00 10.80
C LYS A 770 3.81 41.59 10.23
N MET A 771 3.02 41.31 9.19
CA MET A 771 2.99 40.02 8.51
C MET A 771 4.36 39.70 7.89
N MET A 772 4.97 40.66 7.18
CA MET A 772 6.31 40.48 6.63
C MET A 772 7.35 40.21 7.73
N GLN A 773 7.31 40.95 8.84
CA GLN A 773 8.25 40.76 9.95
C GLN A 773 8.09 39.41 10.66
N ALA A 774 6.88 38.85 10.71
CA ALA A 774 6.57 37.63 11.45
C ALA A 774 7.12 36.35 10.80
N THR A 775 7.67 36.42 9.59
CA THR A 775 8.11 35.24 8.82
C THR A 775 9.45 35.48 8.11
N PRO A 776 10.34 34.47 8.06
CA PRO A 776 11.57 34.54 7.27
C PRO A 776 11.33 34.40 5.77
N TYR A 777 10.11 34.08 5.33
CA TYR A 777 9.75 33.87 3.91
C TYR A 777 9.25 35.14 3.19
N SER A 778 9.44 36.32 3.79
CA SER A 778 9.05 37.61 3.21
C SER A 778 10.28 38.41 2.74
N ILE A 779 10.03 39.56 2.11
CA ILE A 779 11.08 40.50 1.71
C ILE A 779 11.54 41.43 2.85
N TYR A 780 11.20 41.14 4.11
CA TYR A 780 11.49 42.00 5.25
C TYR A 780 12.99 42.13 5.50
N ASP A 781 13.54 43.28 5.11
CA ASP A 781 14.97 43.60 5.20
C ASP A 781 15.24 44.83 6.09
N LYS A 782 16.46 45.36 6.02
CA LYS A 782 16.85 46.55 6.80
C LYS A 782 16.05 47.80 6.44
N SER A 783 15.56 47.92 5.20
CA SER A 783 14.72 49.04 4.78
C SER A 783 13.35 48.93 5.46
N TYR A 784 12.68 47.79 5.33
CA TYR A 784 11.37 47.57 5.95
C TYR A 784 11.42 47.58 7.48
N GLN A 785 12.55 47.20 8.07
CA GLN A 785 12.81 47.36 9.50
C GLN A 785 12.81 48.83 9.93
N SER A 786 13.54 49.68 9.20
CA SER A 786 13.61 51.12 9.47
C SER A 786 12.23 51.78 9.33
N ASP A 787 11.46 51.35 8.33
CA ASP A 787 10.11 51.84 8.08
C ASP A 787 9.12 51.45 9.19
N LEU A 788 9.17 50.18 9.66
CA LEU A 788 8.35 49.72 10.78
C LEU A 788 8.70 50.44 12.09
N GLU A 789 9.97 50.74 12.32
CA GLU A 789 10.41 51.55 13.47
C GLU A 789 9.84 52.97 13.42
N PHE A 790 9.84 53.60 12.25
CA PHE A 790 9.24 54.91 12.05
C PHE A 790 7.73 54.88 12.28
N MET A 791 7.02 53.87 11.76
CA MET A 791 5.59 53.68 12.00
C MET A 791 5.27 53.45 13.48
N HIS A 792 6.07 52.66 14.20
CA HIS A 792 5.89 52.47 15.64
C HIS A 792 5.98 53.79 16.42
N SER A 793 6.94 54.64 16.05
CA SER A 793 7.12 55.97 16.64
C SER A 793 5.94 56.92 16.35
N LYS A 794 5.47 56.97 15.10
CA LYS A 794 4.45 57.93 14.65
C LYS A 794 3.00 57.50 14.95
N CYS A 795 2.74 56.20 14.96
CA CYS A 795 1.40 55.64 15.16
C CYS A 795 1.18 55.09 16.58
N GLY A 796 2.18 55.15 17.45
CA GLY A 796 2.08 54.70 18.85
C GLY A 796 1.94 53.18 19.00
N LEU A 797 2.63 52.41 18.16
CA LEU A 797 2.53 50.94 18.12
C LEU A 797 3.69 50.27 18.87
N SER A 798 3.43 49.07 19.39
CA SER A 798 4.43 48.20 20.02
C SER A 798 4.46 46.83 19.34
N GLY A 799 5.64 46.23 19.18
CA GLY A 799 5.81 44.92 18.58
C GLY A 799 7.28 44.61 18.18
N PRO A 800 7.55 43.36 17.79
CA PRO A 800 8.86 42.93 17.27
C PRO A 800 9.23 43.67 15.97
N ARG A 801 10.54 43.85 15.75
CA ARG A 801 11.12 44.65 14.65
C ARG A 801 12.40 44.04 14.09
N ASN A 802 12.86 42.96 14.70
CA ASN A 802 14.10 42.32 14.30
C ASN A 802 13.87 41.56 13.00
N ILE A 803 14.87 41.62 12.14
CA ILE A 803 15.00 40.71 11.00
C ILE A 803 15.23 39.32 11.59
N LEU A 804 14.42 38.34 11.17
CA LEU A 804 14.58 36.95 11.58
C LEU A 804 15.86 36.36 10.96
N PRO A 805 16.49 35.35 11.57
CA PRO A 805 17.66 34.70 11.00
C PRO A 805 17.40 34.21 9.56
N PRO A 806 18.40 34.26 8.65
CA PRO A 806 18.26 33.71 7.31
C PRO A 806 17.98 32.21 7.37
N LEU A 807 17.24 31.70 6.38
CA LEU A 807 16.83 30.29 6.30
C LEU A 807 18.02 29.30 6.22
N GLN A 808 19.25 29.76 5.99
CA GLN A 808 20.47 28.94 5.88
C GLN A 808 21.69 29.57 6.59
N GLU A 809 22.46 28.75 7.33
CA GLU A 809 23.82 29.06 7.81
C GLU A 809 24.85 28.18 7.06
N PHE A 810 26.03 28.72 6.71
CA PHE A 810 27.09 27.98 5.99
C PHE A 810 28.11 27.36 6.99
N PRO A 811 28.32 26.02 7.03
CA PRO A 811 29.27 25.38 7.94
C PRO A 811 30.74 25.36 7.45
N ASP A 812 31.67 25.18 8.41
CA ASP A 812 33.13 25.01 8.22
C ASP A 812 33.48 23.63 7.60
N PRO A 813 34.09 23.58 6.39
CA PRO A 813 34.29 22.35 5.63
C PRO A 813 35.36 21.40 6.18
N TYR A 814 36.12 21.76 7.23
CA TYR A 814 37.21 20.92 7.76
C TYR A 814 36.92 20.37 9.18
N LYS A 815 35.69 20.50 9.66
CA LYS A 815 35.31 20.01 11.00
C LYS A 815 35.25 18.48 11.01
N ASN A 816 35.95 17.87 11.97
CA ASN A 816 36.07 16.42 12.11
C ASN A 816 34.70 15.77 12.40
N ASN A 817 34.23 14.91 11.49
CA ASN A 817 32.97 14.18 11.59
C ASN A 817 33.16 12.65 11.41
N LEU A 818 34.38 12.14 11.65
CA LEU A 818 34.70 10.71 11.56
C LEU A 818 34.11 9.97 12.78
N THR A 819 32.99 9.27 12.58
CA THR A 819 32.31 8.48 13.63
C THR A 819 32.74 7.01 13.65
N PHE A 820 33.41 6.51 12.61
CA PHE A 820 33.76 5.09 12.46
C PHE A 820 34.95 4.86 11.50
N CYS A 821 35.87 3.96 11.86
CA CYS A 821 37.03 3.59 11.03
C CYS A 821 37.27 2.08 11.03
N ILE A 822 37.01 1.40 9.90
CA ILE A 822 37.03 -0.07 9.76
C ILE A 822 38.38 -0.72 10.10
N SER A 823 39.49 -0.03 9.85
CA SER A 823 40.84 -0.54 10.14
C SER A 823 41.29 -0.30 11.59
N GLU A 824 40.49 0.43 12.37
CA GLU A 824 40.84 1.01 13.67
C GLU A 824 42.13 1.85 13.66
N THR A 825 42.63 2.22 12.47
CA THR A 825 43.88 2.94 12.27
C THR A 825 43.59 4.34 11.74
N THR A 826 43.88 5.36 12.55
CA THR A 826 43.79 6.78 12.13
C THR A 826 45.17 7.38 11.91
N TYR A 827 45.23 8.44 11.12
CA TYR A 827 46.42 9.20 10.78
C TYR A 827 46.10 10.69 10.79
N THR A 828 46.93 11.49 11.46
CA THR A 828 46.82 12.95 11.43
C THR A 828 47.79 13.49 10.38
N ALA A 829 47.28 14.25 9.42
CA ALA A 829 48.07 14.78 8.31
C ALA A 829 49.14 15.79 8.79
N ASP A 830 50.37 15.58 8.36
CA ASP A 830 51.51 16.48 8.54
C ASP A 830 51.59 17.51 7.40
N PRO A 831 52.24 18.68 7.60
CA PRO A 831 52.45 19.64 6.52
C PRO A 831 53.16 19.02 5.32
N GLY A 832 52.52 19.10 4.14
CA GLY A 832 53.06 18.55 2.88
C GLY A 832 52.63 17.12 2.57
N ASP A 833 51.78 16.51 3.39
CA ASP A 833 51.19 15.21 3.09
C ASP A 833 50.26 15.27 1.87
N THR A 834 50.28 14.17 1.11
CA THR A 834 49.40 13.91 -0.03
C THR A 834 48.84 12.50 0.08
N CYS A 835 47.72 12.24 -0.61
CA CYS A 835 47.15 10.90 -0.65
C CYS A 835 48.18 9.85 -1.10
N ASP A 836 49.05 10.18 -2.05
CA ASP A 836 50.08 9.25 -2.56
C ASP A 836 51.18 8.94 -1.56
N LEU A 837 51.55 9.90 -0.71
CA LEU A 837 52.53 9.69 0.35
C LEU A 837 51.95 8.77 1.44
N ILE A 838 50.72 9.05 1.86
CA ILE A 838 50.01 8.27 2.88
C ILE A 838 49.68 6.86 2.34
N ALA A 839 49.17 6.76 1.11
CA ALA A 839 48.81 5.50 0.48
C ALA A 839 49.99 4.54 0.34
N ARG A 840 51.18 5.04 -0.05
CA ARG A 840 52.42 4.26 -0.09
C ARG A 840 52.87 3.82 1.31
N LYS A 841 52.73 4.68 2.31
CA LYS A 841 53.12 4.39 3.70
C LYS A 841 52.29 3.25 4.29
N TYR A 842 50.99 3.21 4.01
CA TYR A 842 50.05 2.23 4.59
C TYR A 842 49.66 1.09 3.63
N SER A 843 50.24 1.04 2.43
CA SER A 843 49.91 0.04 1.40
C SER A 843 48.41 -0.02 1.07
N VAL A 844 47.80 1.16 0.87
CA VAL A 844 46.40 1.36 0.45
C VAL A 844 46.37 2.07 -0.91
N SER A 845 45.21 2.17 -1.55
CA SER A 845 45.06 3.04 -2.73
C SER A 845 44.79 4.48 -2.31
N SER A 846 45.30 5.43 -3.09
CA SER A 846 45.05 6.86 -2.87
C SER A 846 43.55 7.19 -3.00
N ALA A 847 42.87 6.53 -3.93
CA ALA A 847 41.43 6.66 -4.12
C ALA A 847 40.61 6.17 -2.92
N SER A 848 40.96 5.03 -2.30
CA SER A 848 40.24 4.56 -1.12
C SER A 848 40.54 5.40 0.12
N LEU A 849 41.72 6.01 0.20
CA LEU A 849 42.00 7.00 1.23
C LEU A 849 41.14 8.25 1.05
N TYR A 850 40.99 8.76 -0.19
CA TYR A 850 40.09 9.87 -0.50
C TYR A 850 38.62 9.55 -0.20
N MET A 851 38.10 8.46 -0.78
CA MET A 851 36.70 8.05 -0.64
C MET A 851 36.34 7.63 0.79
N GLY A 852 37.31 7.15 1.57
CA GLY A 852 37.13 6.74 2.96
C GLY A 852 37.15 7.88 3.98
N ASN A 853 37.46 9.11 3.55
CA ASN A 853 37.62 10.27 4.43
C ASN A 853 36.79 11.45 3.95
N PRO A 854 35.57 11.65 4.47
CA PRO A 854 34.66 12.71 4.02
C PRO A 854 35.22 14.13 4.20
N ASN A 855 36.15 14.32 5.14
CA ASN A 855 36.85 15.56 5.43
C ASN A 855 38.10 15.79 4.54
N LEU A 856 38.37 14.90 3.59
CA LEU A 856 39.50 14.98 2.67
C LEU A 856 39.01 15.40 1.28
N HIS A 857 39.06 16.71 1.00
CA HIS A 857 38.56 17.27 -0.26
C HIS A 857 39.63 17.42 -1.36
N ASP A 858 40.92 17.49 -1.01
CA ASP A 858 42.03 17.60 -1.96
C ASP A 858 43.17 16.64 -1.59
N CYS A 859 43.45 15.68 -2.48
CA CYS A 859 44.52 14.70 -2.31
C CYS A 859 45.93 15.27 -2.48
N ARG A 860 46.08 16.46 -3.06
CA ARG A 860 47.39 17.07 -3.39
C ARG A 860 47.90 17.99 -2.29
N ASN A 861 47.00 18.50 -1.45
CA ASN A 861 47.35 19.42 -0.37
C ASN A 861 46.43 19.20 0.81
N ILE A 862 46.82 18.27 1.69
CA ILE A 862 46.04 17.93 2.88
C ILE A 862 46.38 18.94 3.99
N PRO A 863 45.41 19.70 4.53
CA PRO A 863 45.69 20.62 5.62
C PRO A 863 46.28 19.90 6.84
N ALA A 864 47.34 20.47 7.41
CA ALA A 864 47.97 19.90 8.60
C ALA A 864 46.98 19.84 9.78
N GLY A 865 46.94 18.71 10.48
CA GLY A 865 45.99 18.46 11.56
C GLY A 865 44.68 17.79 11.11
N THR A 866 44.48 17.55 9.81
CA THR A 866 43.33 16.76 9.32
C THR A 866 43.46 15.31 9.81
N GLU A 867 42.48 14.82 10.55
CA GLU A 867 42.43 13.43 10.98
C GLU A 867 41.80 12.55 9.89
N LEU A 868 42.46 11.46 9.52
CA LEU A 868 42.08 10.55 8.44
C LEU A 868 42.01 9.11 8.96
N CYS A 869 40.94 8.38 8.62
CA CYS A 869 40.87 6.93 8.73
C CYS A 869 41.67 6.26 7.61
N ILE A 870 42.59 5.37 7.95
CA ILE A 870 43.38 4.61 6.98
C ILE A 870 42.59 3.37 6.53
N PRO A 871 42.33 3.13 5.24
CA PRO A 871 41.65 1.91 4.78
C PRO A 871 42.44 0.62 5.05
N LEU A 872 41.80 -0.55 4.85
CA LEU A 872 42.50 -1.84 4.92
C LEU A 872 43.54 -1.98 3.77
N SER A 873 44.72 -2.54 4.08
CA SER A 873 45.81 -2.68 3.11
C SER A 873 45.46 -3.58 1.92
N CYS A 874 46.00 -3.28 0.74
CA CYS A 874 45.77 -4.01 -0.52
C CYS A 874 47.06 -4.40 -1.25
N ASN A 875 48.03 -4.95 -0.51
CA ASN A 875 49.36 -5.33 -1.01
C ASN A 875 49.28 -6.47 -2.06
N PRO A 876 49.90 -6.36 -3.26
CA PRO A 876 50.77 -5.28 -3.73
C PRO A 876 50.02 -4.04 -4.22
N THR A 877 50.57 -2.85 -3.96
CA THR A 877 50.13 -1.58 -4.57
C THR A 877 50.95 -1.23 -5.82
N TYR A 878 50.38 -0.48 -6.75
CA TYR A 878 51.08 0.04 -7.94
C TYR A 878 51.02 1.57 -8.01
N THR A 879 52.16 2.22 -8.26
CA THR A 879 52.17 3.66 -8.57
C THR A 879 52.05 3.85 -10.08
N LEU A 880 50.96 4.49 -10.51
CA LEU A 880 50.65 4.78 -11.91
C LEU A 880 51.78 5.62 -12.55
N LYS A 881 52.20 5.24 -13.76
CA LYS A 881 53.19 5.98 -14.56
C LYS A 881 52.54 6.61 -15.79
N ASP A 882 53.19 7.61 -16.37
CA ASP A 882 52.76 8.22 -17.61
C ASP A 882 52.57 7.18 -18.72
N ASN A 883 51.42 7.24 -19.42
CA ASN A 883 50.98 6.31 -20.46
C ASN A 883 50.61 4.88 -20.01
N ASP A 884 50.53 4.60 -18.71
CA ASP A 884 49.99 3.32 -18.26
C ASP A 884 48.52 3.15 -18.66
N THR A 885 48.12 1.92 -18.98
CA THR A 885 46.72 1.54 -19.18
C THR A 885 46.36 0.51 -18.12
N CYS A 886 45.08 0.28 -17.86
CA CYS A 886 44.68 -0.81 -16.95
C CYS A 886 45.32 -2.15 -17.35
N ILE A 887 45.52 -2.37 -18.66
CA ILE A 887 46.16 -3.57 -19.19
C ILE A 887 47.66 -3.62 -18.86
N SER A 888 48.40 -2.51 -19.02
CA SER A 888 49.84 -2.47 -18.69
C SER A 888 50.09 -2.61 -17.19
N VAL A 889 49.18 -2.08 -16.37
CA VAL A 889 49.24 -2.18 -14.91
C VAL A 889 48.95 -3.62 -14.47
N GLU A 890 47.93 -4.29 -15.02
CA GLU A 890 47.68 -5.72 -14.76
C GLU A 890 48.89 -6.58 -15.10
N ALA A 891 49.50 -6.35 -16.27
CA ALA A 891 50.70 -7.07 -16.70
C ALA A 891 51.88 -6.84 -15.74
N SER A 892 52.06 -5.60 -15.27
CA SER A 892 53.14 -5.23 -14.35
C SER A 892 52.97 -5.81 -12.94
N LEU A 893 51.72 -6.01 -12.50
CA LEU A 893 51.38 -6.62 -11.22
C LEU A 893 51.30 -8.16 -11.27
N GLY A 894 51.46 -8.77 -12.45
CA GLY A 894 51.30 -10.22 -12.63
C GLY A 894 49.85 -10.70 -12.44
N LEU A 895 48.86 -9.81 -12.65
CA LEU A 895 47.45 -10.15 -12.57
C LEU A 895 47.00 -10.94 -13.82
N PRO A 896 45.96 -11.79 -13.71
CA PRO A 896 45.39 -12.49 -14.86
C PRO A 896 45.06 -11.52 -15.99
N TYR A 897 45.54 -11.82 -17.20
CA TYR A 897 45.27 -10.99 -18.37
C TYR A 897 43.76 -10.97 -18.64
N SER A 898 43.13 -9.84 -18.34
CA SER A 898 41.67 -9.70 -18.37
C SER A 898 41.23 -8.34 -18.93
N ALA A 899 42.07 -7.75 -19.76
CA ALA A 899 41.85 -6.45 -20.41
C ALA A 899 41.50 -5.32 -19.42
N GLY A 900 42.09 -5.29 -18.22
CA GLY A 900 41.84 -4.27 -17.19
C GLY A 900 40.73 -4.62 -16.18
N THR A 901 40.04 -5.75 -16.35
CA THR A 901 38.92 -6.14 -15.49
C THR A 901 39.35 -6.52 -14.08
N THR A 902 40.51 -7.15 -13.90
CA THR A 902 41.01 -7.55 -12.58
C THR A 902 41.48 -6.34 -11.78
N LEU A 903 42.15 -5.38 -12.43
CA LEU A 903 42.53 -4.13 -11.76
C LEU A 903 41.31 -3.33 -11.30
N ARG A 904 40.24 -3.30 -12.11
CA ARG A 904 38.96 -2.67 -11.76
C ARG A 904 38.26 -3.33 -10.59
N LYS A 905 38.36 -4.66 -10.43
CA LYS A 905 37.82 -5.35 -9.25
C LYS A 905 38.42 -4.85 -7.94
N PHE A 906 39.68 -4.41 -7.95
CA PHE A 906 40.36 -3.87 -6.77
C PHE A 906 40.25 -2.34 -6.66
N ASN A 907 39.87 -1.66 -7.75
CA ASN A 907 39.77 -0.20 -7.86
C ASN A 907 38.46 0.17 -8.59
N PRO A 908 37.29 0.07 -7.91
CA PRO A 908 35.98 0.14 -8.55
C PRO A 908 35.60 1.53 -9.09
N TRP A 909 36.36 2.57 -8.73
CA TRP A 909 36.21 3.94 -9.27
C TRP A 909 36.63 4.04 -10.75
N LEU A 910 37.31 3.02 -11.28
CA LEU A 910 37.67 2.95 -12.70
C LEU A 910 36.44 2.59 -13.57
N LEU A 911 36.21 3.40 -14.61
CA LEU A 911 35.13 3.20 -15.58
C LEU A 911 35.29 1.88 -16.34
N ASN A 912 34.20 1.45 -16.99
CA ASN A 912 34.16 0.19 -17.73
C ASN A 912 35.25 0.07 -18.79
N ASP A 913 35.59 1.18 -19.44
CA ASP A 913 36.61 1.29 -20.48
C ASP A 913 37.98 1.76 -19.96
N CYS A 914 38.14 1.94 -18.64
CA CYS A 914 39.33 2.50 -18.00
C CYS A 914 39.76 3.90 -18.52
N SER A 915 38.86 4.63 -19.19
CA SER A 915 39.17 5.95 -19.77
C SER A 915 39.54 7.00 -18.72
N ASN A 916 39.02 6.85 -17.50
CA ASN A 916 39.26 7.78 -16.40
C ASN A 916 40.54 7.49 -15.60
N LEU A 917 41.34 6.47 -15.94
CA LEU A 917 42.51 6.07 -15.16
C LEU A 917 43.46 7.24 -14.87
N HIS A 918 43.86 7.97 -15.90
CA HIS A 918 44.76 9.13 -15.75
C HIS A 918 44.04 10.37 -15.25
N VAL A 919 42.87 10.69 -15.83
CA VAL A 919 42.14 11.92 -15.51
C VAL A 919 41.74 11.94 -14.04
N ALA A 920 41.18 10.86 -13.51
CA ALA A 920 40.76 10.81 -12.12
C ALA A 920 41.95 10.66 -11.14
N SER A 921 43.03 9.98 -11.54
CA SER A 921 44.26 9.92 -10.70
C SER A 921 44.93 11.29 -10.59
N ASN A 922 44.99 12.05 -11.68
CA ASN A 922 45.66 13.35 -11.73
C ASN A 922 44.86 14.45 -11.02
N GLU A 923 43.53 14.44 -11.18
CA GLU A 923 42.67 15.53 -10.71
C GLU A 923 42.05 15.29 -9.34
N VAL A 924 41.82 14.03 -8.94
CA VAL A 924 40.97 13.72 -7.78
C VAL A 924 41.65 12.78 -6.78
N TYR A 925 42.07 11.59 -7.22
CA TYR A 925 42.32 10.48 -6.31
C TYR A 925 43.79 10.21 -5.99
N GLY A 926 44.76 10.72 -6.77
CA GLY A 926 46.16 10.32 -6.67
C GLY A 926 46.50 9.04 -7.45
N HIS A 927 47.77 8.64 -7.43
CA HIS A 927 48.37 7.69 -8.38
C HIS A 927 48.60 6.28 -7.82
N VAL A 928 48.26 5.99 -6.57
CA VAL A 928 48.48 4.66 -5.96
C VAL A 928 47.24 3.78 -6.10
N LEU A 929 47.39 2.64 -6.77
CA LEU A 929 46.34 1.66 -7.07
C LEU A 929 46.51 0.38 -6.26
N CYS A 930 45.40 -0.28 -5.94
CA CYS A 930 45.41 -1.61 -5.33
C CYS A 930 45.64 -2.70 -6.38
N GLY A 931 46.57 -3.62 -6.12
CA GLY A 931 46.83 -4.82 -6.92
C GLY A 931 46.27 -6.11 -6.30
N ALA A 932 45.63 -6.03 -5.14
CA ALA A 932 44.94 -7.13 -4.47
C ALA A 932 43.67 -6.61 -3.77
N PRO A 933 42.75 -7.49 -3.33
CA PRO A 933 41.62 -7.09 -2.49
C PRO A 933 42.09 -6.41 -1.20
N GLN A 934 41.41 -5.34 -0.80
CA GLN A 934 41.61 -4.69 0.50
C GLN A 934 41.26 -5.67 1.63
N GLY A 935 42.18 -5.87 2.56
CA GLY A 935 42.03 -6.87 3.64
C GLY A 935 42.43 -8.31 3.26
N GLY A 936 42.94 -8.52 2.05
CA GLY A 936 43.43 -9.82 1.58
C GLY A 936 42.33 -10.76 1.04
N THR A 937 42.74 -11.93 0.55
CA THR A 937 41.82 -12.99 0.09
C THR A 937 41.45 -13.90 1.26
N ALA A 938 40.14 -14.06 1.51
CA ALA A 938 39.66 -14.97 2.55
C ALA A 938 40.11 -16.42 2.25
N THR A 939 40.89 -17.02 3.15
CA THR A 939 41.31 -18.44 3.09
C THR A 939 40.31 -19.35 3.82
N GLY A 940 39.03 -18.99 3.83
CA GLY A 940 38.02 -19.64 4.67
C GLY A 940 38.04 -21.16 4.50
N ASP A 941 38.52 -21.85 5.53
CA ASP A 941 38.36 -23.29 5.68
C ASP A 941 36.86 -23.57 5.77
N ALA A 942 36.28 -24.07 4.68
CA ALA A 942 35.00 -24.75 4.76
C ALA A 942 35.15 -25.95 5.71
N PRO A 943 34.22 -26.17 6.65
CA PRO A 943 34.19 -27.44 7.38
C PRO A 943 34.08 -28.59 6.36
N PRO A 944 34.78 -29.71 6.57
CA PRO A 944 34.78 -30.81 5.62
C PRO A 944 33.35 -31.36 5.46
N PRO A 945 32.92 -31.68 4.23
CA PRO A 945 31.68 -32.39 4.00
C PRO A 945 31.78 -33.83 4.55
N GLY A 946 30.94 -34.17 5.51
CA GLY A 946 30.77 -35.53 6.06
C GLY A 946 29.88 -35.49 7.30
N VAL A 947 28.75 -36.19 7.40
CA VAL A 947 28.50 -37.58 6.98
C VAL A 947 27.12 -37.70 6.34
N THR A 948 27.12 -38.14 5.09
CA THR A 948 26.03 -38.84 4.43
C THR A 948 25.85 -40.22 5.07
N SER A 949 24.62 -40.58 5.44
CA SER A 949 24.20 -41.97 5.33
C SER A 949 22.89 -42.01 4.57
N LEU A 950 22.95 -42.62 3.38
CA LEU A 950 21.81 -42.94 2.54
C LEU A 950 20.94 -43.99 3.25
N PRO A 951 19.61 -43.97 3.09
CA PRO A 951 18.75 -45.03 3.61
C PRO A 951 19.02 -46.34 2.87
N GLN A 952 19.32 -47.40 3.60
CA GLN A 952 19.20 -48.77 3.08
C GLN A 952 17.76 -49.28 3.26
N THR A 953 17.33 -50.05 2.28
CA THR A 953 16.01 -50.66 2.08
C THR A 953 15.49 -51.45 3.28
N GLY A 954 14.29 -51.08 3.77
CA GLY A 954 13.50 -51.84 4.75
C GLY A 954 13.09 -51.00 5.96
N GLY A 955 11.86 -50.48 5.98
CA GLY A 955 11.38 -49.49 6.93
C GLY A 955 11.49 -49.86 8.42
N TYR A 956 11.96 -48.87 9.20
CA TYR A 956 12.03 -48.73 10.66
C TYR A 956 13.12 -49.52 11.42
N THR A 957 13.96 -48.80 12.16
CA THR A 957 14.81 -49.30 13.25
C THR A 957 14.19 -48.96 14.61
N GLU A 958 14.13 -49.94 15.53
CA GLU A 958 13.70 -49.73 16.93
C GLU A 958 14.89 -49.22 17.76
N THR A 959 14.74 -48.03 18.37
CA THR A 959 15.79 -47.42 19.19
C THR A 959 15.27 -47.20 20.61
N ALA A 960 15.98 -47.69 21.62
CA ALA A 960 15.57 -47.55 23.02
C ALA A 960 15.75 -46.10 23.51
N PRO A 961 14.84 -45.57 24.37
CA PRO A 961 15.01 -44.26 24.98
C PRO A 961 16.25 -44.20 25.92
N PRO A 962 16.83 -43.01 26.18
CA PRO A 962 17.95 -42.85 27.09
C PRO A 962 17.65 -43.42 28.48
N THR A 963 18.65 -44.03 29.12
CA THR A 963 18.51 -44.66 30.45
C THR A 963 17.99 -43.63 31.47
N ASN A 964 16.91 -43.95 32.19
CA ASN A 964 16.18 -43.10 33.16
C ASN A 964 15.25 -42.00 32.60
N ALA A 965 14.93 -41.98 31.30
CA ALA A 965 13.90 -41.07 30.76
C ALA A 965 12.48 -41.62 30.96
N THR A 966 11.56 -40.81 31.51
CA THR A 966 10.12 -41.14 31.55
C THR A 966 9.48 -40.92 30.18
N VAL A 967 8.93 -41.98 29.57
CA VAL A 967 8.27 -41.94 28.26
C VAL A 967 6.76 -41.73 28.44
N ALA A 968 6.17 -40.78 27.69
CA ALA A 968 4.75 -40.52 27.72
C ALA A 968 3.94 -41.73 27.19
N LYS A 969 2.75 -41.97 27.77
CA LYS A 969 1.91 -43.11 27.40
C LYS A 969 1.39 -42.92 25.96
N GLY A 970 1.76 -43.81 25.04
CA GLY A 970 1.37 -43.75 23.62
C GLY A 970 2.51 -43.44 22.63
N THR A 971 3.72 -43.15 23.12
CA THR A 971 4.88 -42.89 22.25
C THR A 971 5.38 -44.17 21.56
N THR A 972 5.62 -44.10 20.25
CA THR A 972 6.14 -45.22 19.44
C THR A 972 7.66 -45.39 19.60
N PHE A 973 8.13 -46.63 19.75
CA PHE A 973 9.56 -46.97 19.83
C PHE A 973 10.22 -47.22 18.46
N ARG A 974 9.45 -47.05 17.38
CA ARG A 974 9.90 -47.25 15.99
C ARG A 974 10.34 -45.93 15.35
N CYS A 975 11.36 -45.30 15.92
CA CYS A 975 11.94 -44.06 15.41
C CYS A 975 13.47 -44.17 15.33
N GLY A 976 14.07 -43.50 14.34
CA GLY A 976 15.52 -43.59 14.08
C GLY A 976 16.41 -42.92 15.13
N LYS A 977 15.84 -42.14 16.06
CA LYS A 977 16.56 -41.50 17.18
C LYS A 977 15.58 -41.00 18.26
N CYS A 978 15.90 -41.18 19.54
CA CYS A 978 15.20 -40.54 20.67
C CYS A 978 16.04 -39.40 21.25
N THR A 979 15.44 -38.24 21.54
CA THR A 979 16.08 -37.10 22.21
C THR A 979 15.30 -36.72 23.48
N ALA A 980 16.01 -36.38 24.55
CA ALA A 980 15.42 -35.93 25.81
C ALA A 980 15.63 -34.41 25.97
N SER A 981 14.56 -33.70 26.33
CA SER A 981 14.57 -32.25 26.63
C SER A 981 14.30 -32.06 28.11
N SER A 982 15.16 -31.34 28.82
CA SER A 982 14.96 -30.93 30.22
C SER A 982 14.57 -29.46 30.28
N THR A 983 13.31 -29.17 30.61
CA THR A 983 12.82 -27.82 30.92
C THR A 983 12.88 -27.59 32.42
N SER A 984 13.72 -26.67 32.90
CA SER A 984 13.60 -26.09 34.23
C SER A 984 12.59 -24.94 34.17
N MET A 985 11.32 -25.25 34.42
CA MET A 985 10.35 -24.25 34.89
C MET A 985 10.64 -24.03 36.38
N GLU A 986 11.24 -22.90 36.73
CA GLU A 986 11.05 -22.34 38.08
C GLU A 986 9.89 -21.35 38.01
N THR A 987 8.81 -21.76 38.67
CA THR A 987 7.57 -21.05 38.91
C THR A 987 7.76 -19.94 39.94
N ALA A 988 7.26 -18.74 39.64
CA ALA A 988 6.63 -17.84 40.59
C ALA A 988 5.49 -17.11 39.89
#